data_AF-A0A292SEA2-F1
#
_entry.id   AF-A0A292SEA2-F1
#
_cell.length_a   1.000
_cell.length_b   1.000
_cell.length_c   1.000
_cell.angle_alpha   90.00
_cell.angle_beta   90.00
_cell.angle_gamma   90.00
#
_symmetry.space_group_name_H-M   'P 1'
#
loop_
_entity.id
_entity.type
_entity.pdbx_description
1 polymer ?
#
loop_
_entity_poly.entity_id
_entity_poly.type
_entity_poly.pdbx_seq_one_letter_code
_entity_poly.pdbx_strand_id
1 'polypeptide(L)'
;MKIQTIGQELRTSNKQNYNRQPAFRRNWSEHVSWGANYVKETGKTNFKLFSFPDAKAVFVEVAGKVASHLGNIRERVVQVVATAGAAFTIDKVLSKDGDSTVYQMEHKGDGVYEINDVKAKPEDKYRYVVVDKNNNVNLVKDPYARKQEDIHGWSSIYNKDNYEWKNTDWLEGKDSRRIVRKPNEPMRGLDKLIIDEINIPTVSKEGTFAGAKARIDKIAERGVATAIEIMPVENTYSMQWGYDGVDKFAVNEKLGGAAGLKELIDYAHGKGLNVIMDMVPNHMGPDGDYLAQTGPYEKGSGQFGGEFNYEGRNNRYVRDWMANAALWWANEFKVDGLRLDMTKLCGSDYLLKQVVTEVNEHNPNVFTIAEDGRENKESVTRYEDSRVSHKDELDFIDTQVDFISERGWYSTPGNIGFDSEWDFRFMNTMKNAIISSGVNLLDDLDNKIKDSRHRVKYVMSHDEIGNWDGTRLIPKILVSHLGLYDKTNGNSDAQKGQNAARLGQQLAELIVSKDFGEMSDAKLTEYEKNIGLNTFIPKDALIDAFKTAIAKQKLAQGTVLTTPGPKMYFQGDDEADLSYFKFFREFSDERAVRAKSDDLKNGIVAQKGYDTLVEIARPDSMLGRVKPEGLFKDTQEQMVKFNKDLKALIDRMPVLTKGSLINTYKDHNHNVHVHQLKLDNEEVLVIKNFGQGFHDKNYEYYGFPQNSRWEEIFNSDNSLYGGSGYSNAGRKDIDNFNQRLSLAPNSFLILKKVN
;
A
#
# COMPACT_ATOMS: atom_id res chain seq x y z
N MET A 1 56.68 -27.15 23.47
CA MET A 1 56.02 -25.93 23.99
C MET A 1 54.67 -25.81 23.31
N LYS A 2 53.59 -25.76 24.10
CA LYS A 2 52.18 -25.85 23.68
C LYS A 2 51.75 -24.64 22.85
N ILE A 3 50.96 -24.85 21.79
CA ILE A 3 49.60 -24.28 21.60
C ILE A 3 48.78 -25.27 20.74
N GLN A 4 47.54 -25.51 21.15
CA GLN A 4 46.53 -26.41 20.61
C GLN A 4 45.78 -25.71 19.45
N THR A 5 45.60 -26.39 18.31
CA THR A 5 44.67 -25.99 17.26
C THR A 5 43.70 -27.15 17.06
N ILE A 6 42.43 -26.96 17.45
CA ILE A 6 41.35 -27.91 17.16
C ILE A 6 40.81 -27.54 15.78
N GLY A 7 41.06 -28.40 14.79
CA GLY A 7 40.41 -28.32 13.48
C GLY A 7 38.94 -28.72 13.61
N GLN A 8 38.05 -27.87 13.11
CA GLN A 8 36.65 -28.23 12.88
C GLN A 8 36.59 -29.18 11.68
N GLU A 9 36.25 -30.44 11.93
CA GLU A 9 35.74 -31.34 10.92
C GLU A 9 34.36 -30.86 10.46
N LEU A 10 34.26 -30.51 9.18
CA LEU A 10 33.01 -30.35 8.44
C LEU A 10 32.24 -31.66 8.49
N ARG A 11 31.20 -31.74 9.34
CA ARG A 11 30.20 -32.80 9.27
C ARG A 11 29.31 -32.56 8.06
N THR A 12 29.60 -33.27 6.98
CA THR A 12 28.66 -33.53 5.89
C THR A 12 27.56 -34.46 6.39
N SER A 13 26.45 -33.91 6.89
CA SER A 13 25.24 -34.69 7.12
C SER A 13 24.34 -34.69 5.88
N ASN A 14 24.02 -35.90 5.44
CA ASN A 14 23.14 -36.28 4.34
C ASN A 14 21.90 -35.39 4.16
N LYS A 15 21.93 -34.54 3.11
CA LYS A 15 20.75 -33.87 2.54
C LYS A 15 19.97 -34.85 1.66
N GLN A 16 19.13 -35.71 2.26
CA GLN A 16 18.18 -36.53 1.47
C GLN A 16 16.90 -36.94 2.24
N ASN A 17 16.39 -36.09 3.16
CA ASN A 17 15.13 -36.33 3.88
C ASN A 17 14.20 -35.09 3.88
N TYR A 18 13.90 -34.50 2.72
CA TYR A 18 12.95 -33.39 2.60
C TYR A 18 11.46 -33.81 2.58
N ASN A 19 11.12 -35.07 2.87
CA ASN A 19 9.78 -35.62 2.63
C ASN A 19 8.85 -35.76 3.86
N ARG A 20 9.11 -35.06 4.96
CA ARG A 20 8.12 -34.89 6.03
C ARG A 20 8.23 -33.49 6.64
N GLN A 21 7.66 -32.50 5.96
CA GLN A 21 7.29 -31.26 6.64
C GLN A 21 6.14 -31.60 7.61
N PRO A 22 6.20 -31.22 8.89
CA PRO A 22 5.00 -31.22 9.73
C PRO A 22 3.96 -30.35 9.04
N ALA A 23 2.77 -30.88 8.77
CA ALA A 23 1.66 -30.05 8.29
C ALA A 23 1.38 -28.93 9.30
N PHE A 24 1.02 -27.75 8.82
CA PHE A 24 0.60 -26.65 9.70
C PHE A 24 -0.49 -27.15 10.65
N ARG A 25 -0.40 -26.81 11.95
CA ARG A 25 -1.22 -27.45 12.99
C ARG A 25 -2.71 -27.07 12.90
N ARG A 26 -3.04 -25.89 12.36
CA ARG A 26 -4.42 -25.41 12.26
C ARG A 26 -4.97 -25.67 10.87
N ASN A 27 -6.16 -26.28 10.80
CA ASN A 27 -6.84 -26.45 9.52
C ASN A 27 -7.59 -25.17 9.13
N TRP A 28 -7.82 -24.95 7.84
CA TRP A 28 -8.62 -23.81 7.34
C TRP A 28 -9.96 -23.62 8.09
N SER A 29 -10.65 -24.72 8.42
CA SER A 29 -11.90 -24.71 9.18
C SER A 29 -11.80 -24.06 10.56
N GLU A 30 -10.63 -24.14 11.21
CA GLU A 30 -10.39 -23.52 12.51
C GLU A 30 -10.29 -21.99 12.40
N HIS A 31 -9.60 -21.48 11.37
CA HIS A 31 -9.48 -20.03 11.12
C HIS A 31 -10.85 -19.38 10.87
N VAL A 32 -11.73 -20.07 10.13
CA VAL A 32 -13.07 -19.55 9.83
C VAL A 32 -14.13 -19.88 10.89
N SER A 33 -13.76 -20.55 11.99
CA SER A 33 -14.69 -20.87 13.07
C SER A 33 -14.97 -19.70 14.03
N TRP A 34 -14.14 -18.66 14.01
CA TRP A 34 -14.25 -17.50 14.89
C TRP A 34 -15.36 -16.53 14.48
N GLY A 35 -15.89 -15.80 15.46
CA GLY A 35 -17.02 -14.89 15.31
C GLY A 35 -18.33 -15.62 15.07
N ALA A 36 -19.26 -14.98 14.37
CA ALA A 36 -20.47 -15.62 13.87
C ALA A 36 -20.21 -16.45 12.60
N ASN A 37 -20.40 -17.77 12.70
CA ASN A 37 -20.24 -18.71 11.60
C ASN A 37 -21.57 -19.40 11.26
N TYR A 38 -22.22 -18.96 10.19
CA TYR A 38 -23.48 -19.54 9.70
C TYR A 38 -23.25 -20.88 9.00
N VAL A 39 -24.00 -21.90 9.43
CA VAL A 39 -23.97 -23.27 8.89
C VAL A 39 -25.25 -23.49 8.09
N LYS A 40 -25.11 -23.50 6.76
CA LYS A 40 -26.24 -23.57 5.82
C LYS A 40 -27.03 -24.87 5.95
N GLU A 41 -26.34 -25.97 6.23
CA GLU A 41 -26.91 -27.31 6.35
C GLU A 41 -27.89 -27.41 7.53
N THR A 42 -27.63 -26.69 8.62
CA THR A 42 -28.48 -26.70 9.82
C THR A 42 -29.40 -25.49 9.90
N GLY A 43 -29.13 -24.44 9.11
CA GLY A 43 -29.83 -23.16 9.16
C GLY A 43 -29.59 -22.38 10.46
N LYS A 44 -28.48 -22.67 11.16
CA LYS A 44 -28.12 -22.11 12.46
C LYS A 44 -26.73 -21.46 12.41
N THR A 45 -26.40 -20.72 13.46
CA THR A 45 -25.11 -20.02 13.59
C THR A 45 -24.37 -20.50 14.84
N ASN A 46 -23.08 -20.72 14.70
CA ASN A 46 -22.16 -20.92 15.81
C ASN A 46 -21.45 -19.60 16.12
N PHE A 47 -21.22 -19.30 17.39
CA PHE A 47 -20.53 -18.10 17.84
C PHE A 47 -19.31 -18.47 18.65
N LYS A 48 -18.18 -17.83 18.36
CA LYS A 48 -16.91 -18.04 19.05
C LYS A 48 -16.18 -16.72 19.25
N LEU A 49 -15.80 -16.44 20.49
CA LEU A 49 -15.15 -15.19 20.89
C LEU A 49 -13.91 -15.47 21.73
N PHE A 50 -12.82 -14.74 21.45
CA PHE A 50 -11.72 -14.59 22.42
C PHE A 50 -11.98 -13.34 23.26
N SER A 51 -12.07 -13.52 24.57
CA SER A 51 -12.35 -12.50 25.59
C SER A 51 -11.34 -12.62 26.73
N PHE A 52 -11.58 -11.93 27.86
CA PHE A 52 -10.72 -12.02 29.03
C PHE A 52 -10.73 -13.45 29.62
N PRO A 53 -9.56 -14.05 29.88
CA PRO A 53 -9.47 -15.34 30.57
C PRO A 53 -10.11 -15.35 31.97
N ASP A 54 -10.19 -14.18 32.62
CA ASP A 54 -10.80 -13.98 33.92
C ASP A 54 -12.19 -13.30 33.85
N ALA A 55 -12.83 -13.24 32.67
CA ALA A 55 -14.22 -12.84 32.55
C ALA A 55 -15.13 -13.78 33.35
N LYS A 56 -16.17 -13.23 33.98
CA LYS A 56 -17.12 -14.00 34.79
C LYS A 56 -18.17 -14.70 33.94
N ALA A 57 -18.59 -14.07 32.86
CA ALA A 57 -19.53 -14.63 31.91
C ALA A 57 -19.47 -13.88 30.58
N VAL A 58 -19.75 -14.59 29.49
CA VAL A 58 -19.92 -14.02 28.15
C VAL A 58 -21.25 -14.52 27.59
N PHE A 59 -21.98 -13.62 26.96
CA PHE A 59 -23.23 -13.92 26.28
C PHE A 59 -23.17 -13.39 24.84
N VAL A 60 -23.91 -14.02 23.94
CA VAL A 60 -24.25 -13.46 22.64
C VAL A 60 -25.70 -13.06 22.64
N GLU A 61 -25.97 -11.85 22.20
CA GLU A 61 -27.32 -11.33 22.02
C GLU A 61 -27.63 -11.24 20.54
N VAL A 62 -28.74 -11.83 20.10
CA VAL A 62 -29.15 -11.93 18.70
C VAL A 62 -30.52 -11.27 18.50
N ALA A 63 -30.64 -10.45 17.47
CA ALA A 63 -31.86 -9.82 17.03
C ALA A 63 -32.10 -10.05 15.53
N GLY A 64 -33.37 -10.10 15.11
CA GLY A 64 -33.71 -10.29 13.70
C GLY A 64 -33.29 -9.11 12.82
N LYS A 65 -33.06 -9.38 11.52
CA LYS A 65 -32.66 -8.36 10.50
C LYS A 65 -33.39 -7.01 10.57
N VAL A 66 -34.69 -7.01 10.85
CA VAL A 66 -35.58 -5.83 10.74
C VAL A 66 -35.66 -5.02 12.05
N ALA A 67 -34.80 -5.30 13.04
CA ALA A 67 -34.76 -4.56 14.29
C ALA A 67 -34.07 -3.19 14.08
N SER A 68 -34.68 -2.32 13.27
CA SER A 68 -34.20 -0.98 12.91
C SER A 68 -34.17 0.02 14.09
N HIS A 69 -34.62 -0.41 15.27
CA HIS A 69 -34.68 0.37 16.51
C HIS A 69 -33.59 0.00 17.52
N LEU A 70 -32.68 -0.93 17.20
CA LEU A 70 -31.63 -1.38 18.14
C LEU A 70 -30.66 -0.26 18.55
N GLY A 71 -30.61 0.84 17.80
CA GLY A 71 -29.73 1.97 18.05
C GLY A 71 -28.24 1.60 18.05
N ASN A 72 -27.44 2.48 18.65
CA ASN A 72 -26.01 2.26 18.83
C ASN A 72 -25.75 1.35 20.04
N ILE A 73 -24.69 0.54 19.99
CA ILE A 73 -24.28 -0.29 21.14
C ILE A 73 -24.06 0.57 22.41
N ARG A 74 -23.58 1.81 22.26
CA ARG A 74 -23.34 2.78 23.36
C ARG A 74 -24.61 3.22 24.09
N GLU A 75 -25.76 3.21 23.42
CA GLU A 75 -27.01 3.74 23.96
C GLU A 75 -27.89 2.65 24.58
N ARG A 76 -27.57 1.39 24.28
CA ARG A 76 -28.45 0.26 24.56
C ARG A 76 -28.09 -0.36 25.90
N VAL A 77 -29.09 -0.74 26.68
CA VAL A 77 -28.93 -1.28 28.05
C VAL A 77 -29.43 -2.72 28.09
N VAL A 78 -28.75 -3.59 28.84
CA VAL A 78 -29.24 -4.95 29.17
C VAL A 78 -29.59 -5.03 30.65
N GLN A 79 -30.54 -5.91 30.99
CA GLN A 79 -30.82 -6.21 32.39
C GLN A 79 -29.95 -7.39 32.83
N VAL A 80 -29.18 -7.21 33.89
CA VAL A 80 -28.37 -8.27 34.49
C VAL A 80 -29.08 -8.77 35.75
N VAL A 81 -29.35 -10.07 35.77
CA VAL A 81 -29.85 -10.79 36.95
C VAL A 81 -28.67 -11.53 37.57
N ALA A 82 -28.35 -11.17 38.81
CA ALA A 82 -27.22 -11.72 39.54
C ALA A 82 -27.63 -12.06 40.97
N THR A 83 -27.04 -13.11 41.51
CA THR A 83 -27.19 -13.47 42.92
C THR A 83 -26.07 -12.82 43.72
N ALA A 84 -26.45 -11.94 44.65
CA ALA A 84 -25.51 -11.30 45.57
C ALA A 84 -25.22 -12.25 46.75
N GLY A 85 -23.95 -12.64 46.91
CA GLY A 85 -23.47 -13.52 47.98
C GLY A 85 -21.94 -13.50 48.08
N ALA A 86 -21.34 -14.42 48.87
CA ALA A 86 -19.88 -14.50 49.04
C ALA A 86 -19.11 -14.75 47.72
N ALA A 87 -19.77 -15.34 46.73
CA ALA A 87 -19.35 -15.33 45.33
C ALA A 87 -20.45 -14.64 44.50
N PHE A 88 -20.11 -13.55 43.82
CA PHE A 88 -21.01 -12.87 42.90
C PHE A 88 -21.18 -13.70 41.62
N THR A 89 -22.40 -14.15 41.32
CA THR A 89 -22.70 -14.94 40.11
C THR A 89 -23.67 -14.21 39.19
N ILE A 90 -23.37 -14.20 37.89
CA ILE A 90 -24.30 -13.73 36.86
C ILE A 90 -25.21 -14.90 36.47
N ASP A 91 -26.50 -14.79 36.79
CA ASP A 91 -27.45 -15.87 36.54
C ASP A 91 -28.02 -15.78 35.11
N LYS A 92 -28.41 -14.56 34.69
CA LYS A 92 -28.92 -14.27 33.34
C LYS A 92 -28.65 -12.83 32.91
N VAL A 93 -28.52 -12.63 31.61
CA VAL A 93 -28.64 -11.33 30.95
C VAL A 93 -29.91 -11.36 30.10
N LEU A 94 -30.74 -10.33 30.20
CA LEU A 94 -32.00 -10.21 29.47
C LEU A 94 -31.99 -8.99 28.56
N SER A 95 -32.62 -9.12 27.39
CA SER A 95 -32.98 -7.96 26.58
C SER A 95 -33.93 -7.07 27.37
N LYS A 96 -33.70 -5.76 27.33
CA LYS A 96 -34.55 -4.78 27.99
C LYS A 96 -35.92 -4.67 27.31
N ASP A 97 -35.97 -4.81 25.99
CA ASP A 97 -37.15 -4.50 25.17
C ASP A 97 -37.82 -5.76 24.59
N GLY A 98 -37.25 -6.95 24.84
CA GLY A 98 -37.80 -8.25 24.39
C GLY A 98 -37.64 -8.52 22.88
N ASP A 99 -36.92 -7.64 22.18
CA ASP A 99 -36.64 -7.63 20.74
C ASP A 99 -35.50 -8.57 20.32
N SER A 100 -34.71 -9.04 21.28
CA SER A 100 -33.53 -9.88 21.09
C SER A 100 -33.53 -11.07 22.05
N THR A 101 -32.83 -12.13 21.64
CA THR A 101 -32.60 -13.31 22.48
C THR A 101 -31.15 -13.33 22.92
N VAL A 102 -30.93 -13.54 24.22
CA VAL A 102 -29.59 -13.64 24.82
C VAL A 102 -29.27 -15.09 25.12
N TYR A 103 -28.08 -15.52 24.72
CA TYR A 103 -27.57 -16.87 24.92
C TYR A 103 -26.26 -16.82 25.70
N GLN A 104 -26.15 -17.61 26.76
CA GLN A 104 -24.90 -17.75 27.51
C GLN A 104 -23.92 -18.61 26.73
N MET A 105 -22.66 -18.16 26.64
CA MET A 105 -21.59 -18.88 25.98
C MET A 105 -20.81 -19.73 26.98
N GLU A 106 -20.35 -20.90 26.55
CA GLU A 106 -19.56 -21.82 27.34
C GLU A 106 -18.09 -21.40 27.33
N HIS A 107 -17.46 -21.29 28.50
CA HIS A 107 -16.03 -21.04 28.62
C HIS A 107 -15.23 -22.31 28.30
N LYS A 108 -14.44 -22.29 27.23
CA LYS A 108 -13.59 -23.40 26.78
C LYS A 108 -12.16 -23.37 27.33
N GLY A 109 -11.83 -22.35 28.13
CA GLY A 109 -10.49 -22.11 28.67
C GLY A 109 -9.74 -21.02 27.91
N ASP A 110 -8.72 -20.46 28.56
CA ASP A 110 -7.83 -19.42 28.02
C ASP A 110 -8.55 -18.22 27.39
N GLY A 111 -9.73 -17.86 27.91
CA GLY A 111 -10.54 -16.73 27.42
C GLY A 111 -11.35 -17.03 26.16
N VAL A 112 -11.43 -18.29 25.72
CA VAL A 112 -12.26 -18.70 24.58
C VAL A 112 -13.67 -19.06 25.04
N TYR A 113 -14.67 -18.44 24.41
CA TYR A 113 -16.09 -18.68 24.68
C TYR A 113 -16.80 -19.13 23.41
N GLU A 114 -17.67 -20.14 23.53
CA GLU A 114 -18.37 -20.73 22.38
C GLU A 114 -19.84 -21.04 22.68
N ILE A 115 -20.69 -20.91 21.66
CA ILE A 115 -22.02 -21.52 21.64
C ILE A 115 -22.35 -21.96 20.21
N ASN A 116 -22.90 -23.17 20.09
CA ASN A 116 -23.27 -23.75 18.80
C ASN A 116 -24.79 -23.78 18.62
N ASP A 117 -25.22 -23.99 17.38
CA ASP A 117 -26.62 -24.27 17.04
C ASP A 117 -27.62 -23.17 17.43
N VAL A 118 -27.17 -21.91 17.49
CA VAL A 118 -28.04 -20.76 17.77
C VAL A 118 -28.96 -20.51 16.58
N LYS A 119 -30.25 -20.28 16.86
CA LYS A 119 -31.26 -19.96 15.84
C LYS A 119 -31.08 -18.52 15.34
N ALA A 120 -30.06 -18.33 14.51
CA ALA A 120 -29.73 -17.08 13.85
C ALA A 120 -29.29 -17.37 12.42
N LYS A 121 -29.64 -16.50 11.49
CA LYS A 121 -29.37 -16.64 10.05
C LYS A 121 -28.64 -15.41 9.51
N PRO A 122 -28.09 -15.45 8.28
CA PRO A 122 -27.44 -14.29 7.71
C PRO A 122 -28.34 -13.05 7.72
N GLU A 123 -27.70 -11.89 7.90
CA GLU A 123 -28.33 -10.57 8.08
C GLU A 123 -29.00 -10.32 9.44
N ASP A 124 -29.18 -11.34 10.29
CA ASP A 124 -29.53 -11.09 11.69
C ASP A 124 -28.38 -10.33 12.38
N LYS A 125 -28.76 -9.52 13.37
CA LYS A 125 -27.86 -8.65 14.12
C LYS A 125 -27.44 -9.32 15.40
N TYR A 126 -26.19 -9.14 15.80
CA TYR A 126 -25.69 -9.66 17.06
C TYR A 126 -24.63 -8.77 17.69
N ARG A 127 -24.40 -8.99 18.98
CA ARG A 127 -23.30 -8.41 19.74
C ARG A 127 -22.96 -9.32 20.92
N TYR A 128 -21.82 -9.08 21.54
CA TYR A 128 -21.45 -9.78 22.76
C TYR A 128 -21.72 -8.92 24.00
N VAL A 129 -22.06 -9.60 25.10
CA VAL A 129 -22.14 -9.03 26.44
C VAL A 129 -21.04 -9.70 27.26
N VAL A 130 -20.00 -8.94 27.60
CA VAL A 130 -18.85 -9.41 28.39
C VAL A 130 -18.99 -8.88 29.80
N VAL A 131 -19.12 -9.79 30.77
CA VAL A 131 -19.04 -9.44 32.19
C VAL A 131 -17.62 -9.66 32.67
N ASP A 132 -16.90 -8.57 32.89
CA ASP A 132 -15.51 -8.63 33.32
C ASP A 132 -15.35 -9.12 34.78
N LYS A 133 -14.11 -9.31 35.22
CA LYS A 133 -13.79 -9.75 36.58
C LYS A 133 -14.29 -8.80 37.69
N ASN A 134 -14.50 -7.52 37.34
CA ASN A 134 -14.93 -6.46 38.25
C ASN A 134 -16.46 -6.27 38.22
N ASN A 135 -17.20 -7.13 37.50
CA ASN A 135 -18.65 -7.04 37.27
C ASN A 135 -19.10 -5.90 36.35
N ASN A 136 -18.19 -5.28 35.59
CA ASN A 136 -18.61 -4.35 34.55
C ASN A 136 -19.23 -5.13 33.39
N VAL A 137 -20.30 -4.57 32.82
CA VAL A 137 -21.05 -5.16 31.72
C VAL A 137 -20.70 -4.39 30.46
N ASN A 138 -19.87 -5.00 29.62
CA ASN A 138 -19.43 -4.40 28.36
C ASN A 138 -20.27 -4.95 27.22
N LEU A 139 -20.85 -4.05 26.43
CA LEU A 139 -21.57 -4.37 25.20
C LEU A 139 -20.61 -4.08 24.06
N VAL A 140 -20.25 -5.11 23.30
CA VAL A 140 -19.18 -5.01 22.30
C VAL A 140 -19.60 -5.66 20.99
N LYS A 141 -19.14 -5.08 19.88
CA LYS A 141 -19.21 -5.71 18.57
C LYS A 141 -18.24 -6.89 18.49
N ASP A 142 -18.40 -7.74 17.48
CA ASP A 142 -17.53 -8.88 17.27
C ASP A 142 -16.17 -8.48 16.67
N PRO A 143 -15.02 -8.74 17.33
CA PRO A 143 -13.70 -8.52 16.74
C PRO A 143 -13.47 -9.30 15.43
N TYR A 144 -14.22 -10.38 15.22
CA TYR A 144 -14.21 -11.22 14.02
C TYR A 144 -15.40 -10.93 13.08
N ALA A 145 -16.11 -9.81 13.25
CA ALA A 145 -17.25 -9.44 12.42
C ALA A 145 -16.86 -9.39 10.93
N ARG A 146 -17.43 -10.28 10.12
CA ARG A 146 -17.25 -10.30 8.66
C ARG A 146 -18.18 -9.32 7.93
N LYS A 147 -19.15 -8.75 8.64
CA LYS A 147 -20.06 -7.71 8.17
C LYS A 147 -20.40 -6.76 9.32
N GLN A 148 -20.13 -5.47 9.13
CA GLN A 148 -20.37 -4.41 10.09
C GLN A 148 -20.87 -3.17 9.33
N GLU A 149 -22.14 -2.81 9.51
CA GLU A 149 -22.77 -1.70 8.77
C GLU A 149 -22.47 -0.32 9.36
N ASP A 150 -22.39 -0.25 10.68
CA ASP A 150 -22.05 0.93 11.47
C ASP A 150 -20.97 0.53 12.46
N ILE A 151 -19.87 1.28 12.53
CA ILE A 151 -18.73 1.01 13.41
C ILE A 151 -19.07 0.98 14.91
N HIS A 152 -20.20 1.58 15.31
CA HIS A 152 -20.74 1.52 16.66
C HIS A 152 -22.03 0.69 16.78
N GLY A 153 -22.51 0.18 15.66
CA GLY A 153 -23.72 -0.64 15.58
C GLY A 153 -23.45 -2.11 15.91
N TRP A 154 -24.51 -2.90 15.81
CA TRP A 154 -24.46 -4.35 15.98
C TRP A 154 -23.79 -5.02 14.78
N SER A 155 -22.99 -6.05 15.05
CA SER A 155 -22.41 -6.90 14.01
C SER A 155 -23.51 -7.68 13.29
N SER A 156 -23.27 -8.05 12.04
CA SER A 156 -24.25 -8.78 11.21
C SER A 156 -23.71 -10.14 10.81
N ILE A 157 -24.57 -11.16 10.84
CA ILE A 157 -24.18 -12.50 10.42
C ILE A 157 -23.94 -12.49 8.91
N TYR A 158 -22.71 -12.78 8.52
CA TYR A 158 -22.27 -12.74 7.13
C TYR A 158 -22.73 -13.98 6.35
N ASN A 159 -23.14 -13.76 5.10
CA ASN A 159 -23.40 -14.84 4.15
C ASN A 159 -22.22 -15.01 3.20
N LYS A 160 -21.43 -16.06 3.37
CA LYS A 160 -20.29 -16.38 2.48
C LYS A 160 -20.72 -16.76 1.05
N ASP A 161 -21.93 -17.29 0.88
CA ASP A 161 -22.46 -17.77 -0.41
C ASP A 161 -23.13 -16.66 -1.25
N ASN A 162 -22.89 -15.38 -0.92
CA ASN A 162 -23.55 -14.25 -1.57
C ASN A 162 -22.93 -13.81 -2.91
N TYR A 163 -21.90 -14.50 -3.39
CA TYR A 163 -21.21 -14.16 -4.62
C TYR A 163 -20.65 -15.41 -5.32
N GLU A 164 -20.83 -15.48 -6.63
CA GLU A 164 -20.30 -16.54 -7.49
C GLU A 164 -19.19 -15.96 -8.38
N TRP A 165 -17.97 -16.51 -8.25
CA TRP A 165 -16.80 -16.10 -9.01
C TRP A 165 -16.89 -16.54 -10.47
N LYS A 166 -16.65 -15.63 -11.41
CA LYS A 166 -16.80 -15.87 -12.84
C LYS A 166 -15.48 -16.20 -13.53
N ASN A 167 -14.35 -15.69 -13.03
CA ASN A 167 -13.03 -15.90 -13.66
C ASN A 167 -12.30 -17.12 -13.06
N THR A 168 -12.89 -18.30 -13.20
CA THR A 168 -12.34 -19.54 -12.62
C THR A 168 -10.98 -19.92 -13.21
N ASP A 169 -10.73 -19.66 -14.48
CA ASP A 169 -9.41 -19.93 -15.10
C ASP A 169 -8.28 -19.10 -14.46
N TRP A 170 -8.58 -17.88 -13.99
CA TRP A 170 -7.63 -17.09 -13.19
C TRP A 170 -7.36 -17.78 -11.85
N LEU A 171 -8.43 -18.12 -11.12
CA LEU A 171 -8.34 -18.75 -9.80
C LEU A 171 -7.63 -20.12 -9.83
N GLU A 172 -7.79 -20.87 -10.90
CA GLU A 172 -7.13 -22.16 -11.16
C GLU A 172 -5.68 -22.00 -11.66
N GLY A 173 -5.22 -20.76 -11.90
CA GLY A 173 -3.85 -20.48 -12.34
C GLY A 173 -3.56 -20.83 -13.79
N LYS A 174 -4.61 -20.96 -14.63
CA LYS A 174 -4.48 -21.23 -16.07
C LYS A 174 -4.13 -19.99 -16.87
N ASP A 175 -4.43 -18.80 -16.35
CA ASP A 175 -4.03 -17.54 -16.98
C ASP A 175 -2.57 -17.19 -16.66
N SER A 176 -1.72 -17.19 -17.69
CA SER A 176 -0.29 -16.86 -17.58
C SER A 176 0.03 -15.43 -17.09
N ARG A 177 -0.96 -14.52 -17.09
CA ARG A 177 -0.83 -13.15 -16.56
C ARG A 177 -0.92 -13.12 -15.03
N ARG A 178 -1.51 -14.14 -14.41
CA ARG A 178 -1.54 -14.26 -12.96
C ARG A 178 -0.13 -14.47 -12.43
N ILE A 179 0.26 -13.62 -11.49
CA ILE A 179 1.53 -13.70 -10.81
C ILE A 179 1.32 -14.63 -9.62
N VAL A 180 1.93 -15.81 -9.69
CA VAL A 180 1.86 -16.80 -8.62
C VAL A 180 3.23 -17.03 -8.02
N ARG A 181 3.21 -17.37 -6.74
CA ARG A 181 4.38 -17.84 -6.02
C ARG A 181 4.96 -19.09 -6.69
N LYS A 182 6.26 -19.07 -7.01
CA LYS A 182 6.96 -20.26 -7.50
C LYS A 182 7.99 -20.73 -6.48
N PRO A 183 7.92 -22.00 -6.00
CA PRO A 183 8.82 -22.51 -4.96
C PRO A 183 10.32 -22.49 -5.33
N ASN A 184 10.63 -22.56 -6.63
CA ASN A 184 11.98 -22.78 -7.17
C ASN A 184 12.58 -21.57 -7.91
N GLU A 185 11.96 -20.38 -7.85
CA GLU A 185 12.49 -19.16 -8.50
C GLU A 185 12.96 -18.13 -7.44
N PRO A 186 14.13 -17.48 -7.63
CA PRO A 186 14.69 -16.53 -6.65
C PRO A 186 13.88 -15.23 -6.53
N MET A 187 13.09 -14.91 -7.56
CA MET A 187 12.03 -13.89 -7.56
C MET A 187 10.75 -14.60 -7.96
N ARG A 188 9.74 -14.61 -7.10
CA ARG A 188 8.50 -15.42 -7.22
C ARG A 188 7.53 -14.87 -8.29
N GLY A 189 8.04 -14.62 -9.50
CA GLY A 189 7.32 -13.93 -10.58
C GLY A 189 7.15 -12.42 -10.38
N LEU A 190 7.60 -11.86 -9.26
CA LEU A 190 7.46 -10.45 -8.92
C LEU A 190 8.30 -9.51 -9.80
N ASP A 191 9.23 -10.04 -10.60
CA ASP A 191 9.94 -9.25 -11.61
C ASP A 191 9.02 -8.66 -12.68
N LYS A 192 7.86 -9.27 -12.89
CA LYS A 192 6.80 -8.79 -13.79
C LYS A 192 5.81 -7.84 -13.11
N LEU A 193 5.86 -7.72 -11.79
CA LEU A 193 4.87 -6.98 -11.03
C LEU A 193 5.04 -5.47 -11.26
N ILE A 194 4.00 -4.85 -11.83
CA ILE A 194 3.86 -3.40 -11.96
C ILE A 194 2.51 -3.04 -11.35
N ILE A 195 2.56 -2.34 -10.22
CA ILE A 195 1.42 -2.00 -9.38
C ILE A 195 0.93 -0.59 -9.73
N ASP A 196 -0.38 -0.46 -9.94
CA ASP A 196 -1.12 0.81 -9.84
C ASP A 196 -1.84 0.83 -8.49
N GLU A 197 -1.32 1.61 -7.54
CA GLU A 197 -1.94 1.78 -6.21
C GLU A 197 -3.14 2.71 -6.31
N ILE A 198 -4.31 2.24 -5.86
CA ILE A 198 -5.59 2.94 -6.01
C ILE A 198 -6.31 3.15 -4.67
N ASN A 199 -6.93 4.31 -4.54
CA ASN A 199 -7.82 4.67 -3.45
C ASN A 199 -9.27 4.73 -3.95
N ILE A 200 -10.09 3.76 -3.54
CA ILE A 200 -11.48 3.61 -4.02
C ILE A 200 -12.32 4.89 -3.88
N PRO A 201 -12.27 5.64 -2.76
CA PRO A 201 -13.02 6.89 -2.62
C PRO A 201 -12.67 7.99 -3.64
N THR A 202 -11.48 7.96 -4.26
CA THR A 202 -10.98 9.08 -5.10
C THR A 202 -10.84 8.73 -6.58
N VAL A 203 -10.94 7.46 -6.98
CA VAL A 203 -10.91 7.06 -8.41
C VAL A 203 -12.21 7.37 -9.16
N SER A 204 -13.30 7.68 -8.45
CA SER A 204 -14.61 7.99 -9.03
C SER A 204 -15.38 8.98 -8.16
N LYS A 205 -16.39 9.65 -8.74
CA LYS A 205 -17.27 10.56 -8.00
C LYS A 205 -18.10 9.81 -6.96
N GLU A 206 -18.55 8.61 -7.30
CA GLU A 206 -19.32 7.72 -6.44
C GLU A 206 -18.48 7.24 -5.25
N GLY A 207 -17.18 7.03 -5.44
CA GLY A 207 -16.28 6.57 -4.38
C GLY A 207 -16.57 5.14 -3.93
N THR A 208 -17.05 4.30 -4.85
CA THR A 208 -17.47 2.92 -4.58
C THR A 208 -16.71 1.92 -5.44
N PHE A 209 -16.76 0.64 -5.07
CA PHE A 209 -16.19 -0.45 -5.87
C PHE A 209 -16.81 -0.51 -7.28
N ALA A 210 -18.11 -0.23 -7.41
CA ALA A 210 -18.77 -0.17 -8.71
C ALA A 210 -18.21 0.97 -9.57
N GLY A 211 -18.03 2.17 -8.99
CA GLY A 211 -17.43 3.31 -9.68
C GLY A 211 -15.97 3.10 -10.09
N ALA A 212 -15.22 2.29 -9.33
CA ALA A 212 -13.82 1.99 -9.61
C ALA A 212 -13.61 1.16 -10.89
N LYS A 213 -14.62 0.42 -11.39
CA LYS A 213 -14.49 -0.41 -12.61
C LYS A 213 -14.03 0.37 -13.83
N ALA A 214 -14.45 1.63 -13.97
CA ALA A 214 -14.00 2.51 -15.06
C ALA A 214 -12.50 2.83 -14.98
N ARG A 215 -11.91 2.90 -13.78
CA ARG A 215 -10.46 3.00 -13.61
C ARG A 215 -9.79 1.69 -14.01
N ILE A 216 -10.33 0.54 -13.61
CA ILE A 216 -9.79 -0.77 -13.98
C ILE A 216 -9.75 -0.94 -15.51
N ASP A 217 -10.79 -0.50 -16.22
CA ASP A 217 -10.81 -0.51 -17.69
C ASP A 217 -9.65 0.30 -18.29
N LYS A 218 -9.43 1.53 -17.79
CA LYS A 218 -8.33 2.37 -18.24
C LYS A 218 -6.96 1.74 -17.97
N ILE A 219 -6.77 1.15 -16.79
CA ILE A 219 -5.52 0.47 -16.42
C ILE A 219 -5.25 -0.68 -17.40
N ALA A 220 -6.26 -1.52 -17.65
CA ALA A 220 -6.15 -2.65 -18.57
C ALA A 220 -5.91 -2.21 -20.03
N GLU A 221 -6.59 -1.17 -20.50
CA GLU A 221 -6.43 -0.62 -21.86
C GLU A 221 -5.03 -0.02 -22.09
N ARG A 222 -4.43 0.57 -21.05
CA ARG A 222 -3.06 1.06 -21.09
C ARG A 222 -2.07 -0.10 -21.19
N GLY A 223 -2.30 -1.18 -20.44
CA GLY A 223 -1.46 -2.39 -20.48
C GLY A 223 -0.07 -2.21 -19.85
N VAL A 224 0.09 -1.17 -19.02
CA VAL A 224 1.36 -0.88 -18.31
C VAL A 224 1.43 -1.65 -17.00
N ALA A 225 0.42 -1.48 -16.13
CA ALA A 225 0.30 -2.24 -14.89
C ALA A 225 -0.09 -3.70 -15.15
N THR A 226 0.37 -4.57 -14.26
CA THR A 226 -0.03 -5.99 -14.19
C THR A 226 -0.85 -6.29 -12.94
N ALA A 227 -0.94 -5.33 -12.02
CA ALA A 227 -1.67 -5.45 -10.77
C ALA A 227 -2.26 -4.10 -10.35
N ILE A 228 -3.36 -4.17 -9.59
CA ILE A 228 -3.84 -3.06 -8.78
C ILE A 228 -3.55 -3.37 -7.31
N GLU A 229 -3.14 -2.36 -6.55
CA GLU A 229 -3.09 -2.43 -5.10
C GLU A 229 -4.22 -1.56 -4.54
N ILE A 230 -5.18 -2.19 -3.88
CA ILE A 230 -6.32 -1.51 -3.27
C ILE A 230 -5.87 -1.11 -1.85
N MET A 231 -5.76 0.20 -1.63
CA MET A 231 -5.57 0.76 -0.27
C MET A 231 -6.67 0.25 0.68
N PRO A 232 -6.46 0.24 2.01
CA PRO A 232 -7.31 -0.53 2.91
C PRO A 232 -8.80 -0.19 2.80
N VAL A 233 -9.63 -1.23 2.83
CA VAL A 233 -11.10 -1.12 2.69
C VAL A 233 -11.85 -1.67 3.89
N GLU A 234 -11.13 -1.90 4.98
CA GLU A 234 -11.69 -2.22 6.29
C GLU A 234 -12.74 -1.17 6.69
N ASN A 235 -13.78 -1.62 7.41
CA ASN A 235 -14.81 -0.71 7.88
C ASN A 235 -14.24 0.32 8.87
N THR A 236 -14.64 1.57 8.71
CA THR A 236 -14.13 2.72 9.46
C THR A 236 -15.16 3.86 9.48
N TYR A 237 -14.95 4.84 10.36
CA TYR A 237 -15.92 5.91 10.66
C TYR A 237 -16.26 6.81 9.45
N SER A 238 -15.37 6.91 8.44
CA SER A 238 -15.57 7.78 7.27
C SER A 238 -15.15 7.14 5.93
N MET A 239 -15.48 7.79 4.81
CA MET A 239 -14.78 7.53 3.55
C MET A 239 -13.44 8.24 3.69
N GLN A 240 -12.39 7.52 4.07
CA GLN A 240 -11.01 8.02 4.19
C GLN A 240 -10.07 7.09 3.45
N TRP A 241 -8.76 7.18 3.71
CA TRP A 241 -7.77 6.30 3.06
C TRP A 241 -7.81 4.85 3.54
N GLY A 242 -8.49 4.58 4.65
CA GLY A 242 -8.75 3.23 5.16
C GLY A 242 -7.82 2.74 6.27
N TYR A 243 -6.69 3.43 6.51
CA TYR A 243 -5.68 2.97 7.48
C TYR A 243 -6.18 2.90 8.94
N ASP A 244 -7.17 3.73 9.30
CA ASP A 244 -7.83 3.68 10.61
C ASP A 244 -8.99 2.65 10.63
N GLY A 245 -8.81 1.49 10.01
CA GLY A 245 -9.80 0.41 10.00
C GLY A 245 -10.03 -0.16 11.40
N VAL A 246 -11.30 -0.31 11.79
CA VAL A 246 -11.71 -0.78 13.13
C VAL A 246 -12.51 -2.09 13.12
N ASP A 247 -12.62 -2.73 11.95
CA ASP A 247 -13.24 -4.04 11.79
C ASP A 247 -12.40 -4.87 10.80
N LYS A 248 -11.38 -5.58 11.30
CA LYS A 248 -10.33 -6.22 10.46
C LYS A 248 -10.81 -7.28 9.47
N PHE A 249 -12.08 -7.72 9.58
CA PHE A 249 -12.70 -8.74 8.73
C PHE A 249 -13.84 -8.19 7.86
N ALA A 250 -14.27 -6.95 8.08
CA ALA A 250 -15.43 -6.37 7.41
C ALA A 250 -14.99 -5.32 6.38
N VAL A 251 -15.56 -5.44 5.18
CA VAL A 251 -15.43 -4.40 4.15
C VAL A 251 -16.36 -3.25 4.50
N ASN A 252 -15.90 -2.01 4.29
CA ASN A 252 -16.70 -0.81 4.49
C ASN A 252 -17.95 -0.81 3.59
N GLU A 253 -19.14 -0.85 4.20
CA GLU A 253 -20.42 -0.89 3.49
C GLU A 253 -20.66 0.38 2.65
N LYS A 254 -20.07 1.53 3.04
CA LYS A 254 -20.17 2.79 2.26
C LYS A 254 -19.49 2.69 0.89
N LEU A 255 -18.55 1.75 0.71
CA LEU A 255 -17.87 1.51 -0.57
C LEU A 255 -18.62 0.50 -1.46
N GLY A 256 -19.63 -0.18 -0.93
CA GLY A 256 -20.38 -1.25 -1.61
C GLY A 256 -20.30 -2.62 -0.94
N GLY A 257 -19.67 -2.71 0.24
CA GLY A 257 -19.62 -3.92 1.06
C GLY A 257 -18.85 -5.09 0.44
N ALA A 258 -18.91 -6.26 1.09
CA ALA A 258 -18.11 -7.42 0.68
C ALA A 258 -18.45 -7.93 -0.73
N ALA A 259 -19.73 -7.91 -1.11
CA ALA A 259 -20.17 -8.34 -2.45
C ALA A 259 -19.64 -7.40 -3.55
N GLY A 260 -19.65 -6.09 -3.32
CA GLY A 260 -19.09 -5.11 -4.26
C GLY A 260 -17.59 -5.26 -4.44
N LEU A 261 -16.85 -5.55 -3.36
CA LEU A 261 -15.42 -5.81 -3.44
C LEU A 261 -15.10 -7.10 -4.21
N LYS A 262 -15.80 -8.21 -3.91
CA LYS A 262 -15.65 -9.46 -4.68
C LYS A 262 -15.91 -9.24 -6.17
N GLU A 263 -16.94 -8.45 -6.50
CA GLU A 263 -17.24 -8.12 -7.89
C GLU A 263 -16.15 -7.29 -8.56
N LEU A 264 -15.56 -6.32 -7.88
CA LEU A 264 -14.44 -5.53 -8.41
C LEU A 264 -13.20 -6.40 -8.63
N ILE A 265 -12.88 -7.29 -7.69
CA ILE A 265 -11.74 -8.21 -7.79
C ILE A 265 -11.92 -9.15 -8.97
N ASP A 266 -13.09 -9.79 -9.08
CA ASP A 266 -13.41 -10.67 -10.21
C ASP A 266 -13.38 -9.89 -11.54
N TYR A 267 -13.84 -8.64 -11.55
CA TYR A 267 -13.74 -7.76 -12.71
C TYR A 267 -12.28 -7.51 -13.11
N ALA A 268 -11.39 -7.22 -12.15
CA ALA A 268 -9.97 -7.03 -12.41
C ALA A 268 -9.29 -8.30 -12.93
N HIS A 269 -9.60 -9.46 -12.37
CA HIS A 269 -9.12 -10.76 -12.87
C HIS A 269 -9.54 -10.99 -14.33
N GLY A 270 -10.79 -10.68 -14.68
CA GLY A 270 -11.27 -10.77 -16.07
C GLY A 270 -10.56 -9.82 -17.03
N LYS A 271 -9.95 -8.74 -16.51
CA LYS A 271 -9.09 -7.81 -17.26
C LYS A 271 -7.62 -8.24 -17.28
N GLY A 272 -7.27 -9.34 -16.61
CA GLY A 272 -5.91 -9.87 -16.53
C GLY A 272 -5.02 -9.13 -15.53
N LEU A 273 -5.61 -8.48 -14.53
CA LEU A 273 -4.90 -7.75 -13.49
C LEU A 273 -4.92 -8.56 -12.20
N ASN A 274 -3.75 -8.66 -11.57
CA ASN A 274 -3.64 -9.18 -10.21
C ASN A 274 -4.22 -8.17 -9.23
N VAL A 275 -4.80 -8.64 -8.12
CA VAL A 275 -5.28 -7.74 -7.05
C VAL A 275 -4.47 -7.94 -5.78
N ILE A 276 -3.89 -6.85 -5.28
CA ILE A 276 -3.21 -6.78 -3.99
C ILE A 276 -4.13 -6.05 -3.01
N MET A 277 -4.33 -6.62 -1.83
CA MET A 277 -5.04 -5.94 -0.74
C MET A 277 -4.04 -5.38 0.26
N ASP A 278 -4.16 -4.09 0.56
CA ASP A 278 -3.42 -3.48 1.65
C ASP A 278 -4.12 -3.74 3.00
N MET A 279 -3.35 -4.19 3.99
CA MET A 279 -3.82 -4.60 5.31
C MET A 279 -3.03 -3.89 6.41
N VAL A 280 -3.70 -3.53 7.50
CA VAL A 280 -3.10 -2.76 8.61
C VAL A 280 -2.93 -3.62 9.87
N PRO A 281 -1.76 -4.27 10.04
CA PRO A 281 -1.51 -5.16 11.16
C PRO A 281 -1.11 -4.45 12.47
N ASN A 282 -0.85 -3.14 12.45
CA ASN A 282 -0.12 -2.47 13.53
C ASN A 282 -1.00 -1.67 14.52
N HIS A 283 -2.22 -1.26 14.15
CA HIS A 283 -3.13 -0.51 15.03
C HIS A 283 -4.62 -0.60 14.62
N MET A 284 -5.48 -0.02 15.47
CA MET A 284 -6.89 0.31 15.19
C MET A 284 -7.08 1.82 15.09
N GLY A 285 -8.07 2.23 14.27
CA GLY A 285 -8.53 3.60 14.23
C GLY A 285 -9.07 4.11 15.57
N PRO A 286 -8.98 5.41 15.86
CA PRO A 286 -9.32 5.96 17.18
C PRO A 286 -10.84 6.07 17.45
N ASP A 287 -11.70 5.84 16.45
CA ASP A 287 -13.16 5.89 16.60
C ASP A 287 -13.80 4.58 16.14
N GLY A 288 -14.61 3.97 17.01
CA GLY A 288 -15.25 2.68 16.76
C GLY A 288 -14.45 1.46 17.20
N ASP A 289 -13.38 1.65 17.98
CA ASP A 289 -12.62 0.54 18.59
C ASP A 289 -13.24 0.09 19.93
N TYR A 290 -13.49 -1.22 20.05
CA TYR A 290 -14.08 -1.89 21.22
C TYR A 290 -13.18 -3.02 21.76
N LEU A 291 -11.96 -3.16 21.25
CA LEU A 291 -11.09 -4.31 21.56
C LEU A 291 -10.73 -4.38 23.05
N ALA A 292 -10.33 -3.26 23.67
CA ALA A 292 -10.05 -3.16 25.11
C ALA A 292 -11.23 -3.53 26.01
N GLN A 293 -12.48 -3.47 25.52
CA GLN A 293 -13.68 -3.84 26.28
C GLN A 293 -14.05 -5.31 26.08
N THR A 294 -13.50 -5.94 25.04
CA THR A 294 -13.81 -7.31 24.64
C THR A 294 -12.85 -8.32 25.26
N GLY A 295 -11.54 -8.02 25.24
CA GLY A 295 -10.50 -8.93 25.70
C GLY A 295 -9.12 -8.29 25.68
N PRO A 296 -8.05 -9.06 25.98
CA PRO A 296 -6.67 -8.54 26.05
C PRO A 296 -6.03 -8.39 24.65
N TYR A 297 -6.75 -7.80 23.69
CA TYR A 297 -6.29 -7.57 22.32
C TYR A 297 -5.24 -6.45 22.22
N GLU A 298 -5.24 -5.52 23.17
CA GLU A 298 -4.37 -4.35 23.16
C GLU A 298 -3.47 -4.32 24.40
N LYS A 299 -2.28 -3.74 24.26
CA LYS A 299 -1.27 -3.62 25.33
C LYS A 299 -0.90 -2.18 25.68
N GLY A 300 -1.48 -1.20 25.01
CA GLY A 300 -1.19 0.22 25.23
C GLY A 300 -1.63 1.10 24.05
N SER A 301 -1.08 2.30 23.99
CA SER A 301 -1.28 3.25 22.90
C SER A 301 0.06 3.54 22.22
N GLY A 302 0.03 3.63 20.90
CA GLY A 302 1.17 3.88 20.04
C GLY A 302 0.98 5.14 19.21
N GLN A 303 1.77 5.27 18.14
CA GLN A 303 1.77 6.45 17.28
C GLN A 303 0.42 6.70 16.57
N PHE A 304 -0.30 5.62 16.21
CA PHE A 304 -1.50 5.70 15.37
C PHE A 304 -2.80 5.32 16.08
N GLY A 305 -2.72 4.81 17.31
CA GLY A 305 -3.90 4.32 18.03
C GLY A 305 -3.53 3.27 19.07
N GLY A 306 -4.47 2.39 19.39
CA GLY A 306 -4.21 1.24 20.27
C GLY A 306 -3.20 0.27 19.67
N GLU A 307 -2.20 -0.14 20.47
CA GLU A 307 -1.20 -1.13 20.08
C GLU A 307 -1.70 -2.54 20.40
N PHE A 308 -1.60 -3.44 19.43
CA PHE A 308 -1.99 -4.83 19.62
C PHE A 308 -1.05 -5.62 20.55
N ASN A 309 -1.66 -6.50 21.34
CA ASN A 309 -0.99 -7.41 22.26
C ASN A 309 -0.49 -8.68 21.56
N TYR A 310 0.48 -8.53 20.68
CA TYR A 310 1.10 -9.69 19.99
C TYR A 310 2.17 -10.40 20.81
N GLU A 311 2.65 -9.81 21.91
CA GLU A 311 3.74 -10.30 22.74
C GLU A 311 3.43 -10.11 24.23
N GLY A 312 3.86 -11.03 25.09
CA GLY A 312 3.54 -11.01 26.53
C GLY A 312 2.45 -12.03 26.94
N ARG A 313 1.54 -11.65 27.84
CA ARG A 313 0.49 -12.55 28.34
C ARG A 313 -0.75 -12.50 27.46
N ASN A 314 -1.42 -13.64 27.27
CA ASN A 314 -2.70 -13.75 26.55
C ASN A 314 -2.66 -13.26 25.08
N ASN A 315 -1.51 -13.42 24.41
CA ASN A 315 -1.27 -12.89 23.07
C ASN A 315 -1.58 -13.87 21.93
N ARG A 316 -1.63 -15.18 22.21
CA ARG A 316 -1.75 -16.22 21.18
C ARG A 316 -2.96 -15.98 20.29
N TYR A 317 -4.12 -15.79 20.91
CA TYR A 317 -5.35 -15.55 20.16
C TYR A 317 -5.41 -14.17 19.51
N VAL A 318 -4.58 -13.21 19.92
CA VAL A 318 -4.43 -11.90 19.25
C VAL A 318 -3.60 -12.04 17.98
N ARG A 319 -2.53 -12.85 18.02
CA ARG A 319 -1.79 -13.19 16.80
C ARG A 319 -2.62 -14.02 15.84
N ASP A 320 -3.32 -15.02 16.36
CA ASP A 320 -4.26 -15.82 15.58
C ASP A 320 -5.35 -14.95 14.96
N TRP A 321 -5.88 -13.96 15.68
CA TRP A 321 -6.87 -13.00 15.16
C TRP A 321 -6.34 -12.26 13.92
N MET A 322 -5.12 -11.71 13.99
CA MET A 322 -4.52 -11.00 12.85
C MET A 322 -4.10 -11.94 11.70
N ALA A 323 -3.58 -13.13 12.01
CA ALA A 323 -3.30 -14.15 11.00
C ALA A 323 -4.58 -14.62 10.28
N ASN A 324 -5.68 -14.80 11.04
CA ASN A 324 -6.99 -15.12 10.49
C ASN A 324 -7.52 -13.98 9.61
N ALA A 325 -7.25 -12.72 9.92
CA ALA A 325 -7.63 -11.58 9.07
C ALA A 325 -6.89 -11.62 7.72
N ALA A 326 -5.56 -11.85 7.73
CA ALA A 326 -4.79 -12.02 6.50
C ALA A 326 -5.32 -13.18 5.63
N LEU A 327 -5.57 -14.33 6.25
CA LEU A 327 -6.14 -15.48 5.56
C LEU A 327 -7.57 -15.23 5.07
N TRP A 328 -8.37 -14.44 5.79
CA TRP A 328 -9.70 -14.06 5.37
C TRP A 328 -9.66 -13.25 4.08
N TRP A 329 -8.83 -12.20 4.02
CA TRP A 329 -8.61 -11.43 2.80
C TRP A 329 -8.13 -12.31 1.64
N ALA A 330 -7.12 -13.15 1.88
CA ALA A 330 -6.58 -14.05 0.86
C ALA A 330 -7.61 -15.06 0.32
N ASN A 331 -8.40 -15.69 1.20
CA ASN A 331 -9.25 -16.82 0.83
C ASN A 331 -10.69 -16.46 0.47
N GLU A 332 -11.30 -15.50 1.17
CA GLU A 332 -12.69 -15.09 0.90
C GLU A 332 -12.76 -14.20 -0.34
N PHE A 333 -11.81 -13.28 -0.48
CA PHE A 333 -11.78 -12.31 -1.57
C PHE A 333 -10.87 -12.71 -2.73
N LYS A 334 -10.17 -13.85 -2.64
CA LYS A 334 -9.37 -14.43 -3.72
C LYS A 334 -8.33 -13.48 -4.32
N VAL A 335 -7.79 -12.59 -3.50
CA VAL A 335 -6.71 -11.67 -3.93
C VAL A 335 -5.45 -12.45 -4.28
N ASP A 336 -4.58 -11.87 -5.10
CA ASP A 336 -3.32 -12.47 -5.55
C ASP A 336 -2.13 -12.06 -4.68
N GLY A 337 -2.26 -10.96 -3.94
CA GLY A 337 -1.24 -10.48 -3.03
C GLY A 337 -1.80 -9.78 -1.79
N LEU A 338 -1.00 -9.73 -0.74
CA LEU A 338 -1.22 -8.91 0.44
C LEU A 338 -0.05 -7.94 0.63
N ARG A 339 -0.35 -6.66 0.81
CA ARG A 339 0.61 -5.66 1.28
C ARG A 339 0.30 -5.37 2.74
N LEU A 340 1.31 -5.43 3.61
CA LEU A 340 1.16 -5.17 5.04
C LEU A 340 1.77 -3.82 5.38
N ASP A 341 0.92 -2.92 5.87
CA ASP A 341 1.25 -1.56 6.25
C ASP A 341 2.14 -1.48 7.50
N MET A 342 3.16 -0.61 7.43
CA MET A 342 4.09 -0.28 8.49
C MET A 342 4.49 -1.48 9.36
N THR A 343 4.95 -2.58 8.75
CA THR A 343 5.26 -3.83 9.50
C THR A 343 6.29 -3.62 10.60
N LYS A 344 7.20 -2.65 10.42
CA LYS A 344 8.19 -2.23 11.42
C LYS A 344 7.56 -1.75 12.74
N LEU A 345 6.29 -1.32 12.72
CA LEU A 345 5.53 -0.82 13.87
C LEU A 345 4.57 -1.86 14.46
N CYS A 346 4.51 -3.08 13.92
CA CYS A 346 3.67 -4.15 14.49
C CYS A 346 4.08 -4.55 15.91
N GLY A 347 5.34 -4.32 16.31
CA GLY A 347 5.80 -4.71 17.63
C GLY A 347 5.99 -6.22 17.84
N SER A 348 5.94 -7.04 16.78
CA SER A 348 6.17 -8.49 16.82
C SER A 348 6.63 -9.03 15.46
N ASP A 349 7.88 -9.49 15.36
CA ASP A 349 8.34 -10.22 14.17
C ASP A 349 7.73 -11.63 14.14
N TYR A 350 7.37 -12.20 15.30
CA TYR A 350 6.74 -13.52 15.40
C TYR A 350 5.37 -13.55 14.72
N LEU A 351 4.53 -12.55 14.97
CA LEU A 351 3.26 -12.39 14.25
C LEU A 351 3.49 -12.38 12.75
N LEU A 352 4.42 -11.55 12.27
CA LEU A 352 4.64 -11.39 10.83
C LEU A 352 5.05 -12.71 10.19
N LYS A 353 5.93 -13.47 10.86
CA LYS A 353 6.27 -14.83 10.44
C LYS A 353 5.08 -15.78 10.43
N GLN A 354 4.22 -15.71 11.46
CA GLN A 354 2.99 -16.51 11.52
C GLN A 354 2.08 -16.18 10.33
N VAL A 355 1.82 -14.90 10.05
CA VAL A 355 1.02 -14.45 8.91
C VAL A 355 1.59 -14.99 7.59
N VAL A 356 2.87 -14.75 7.33
CA VAL A 356 3.52 -15.18 6.08
C VAL A 356 3.49 -16.70 5.96
N THR A 357 3.77 -17.44 7.03
CA THR A 357 3.75 -18.92 7.03
C THR A 357 2.35 -19.46 6.77
N GLU A 358 1.34 -18.91 7.42
CA GLU A 358 -0.05 -19.35 7.26
C GLU A 358 -0.61 -19.04 5.87
N VAL A 359 -0.35 -17.84 5.34
CA VAL A 359 -0.72 -17.50 3.97
C VAL A 359 -0.06 -18.46 2.99
N ASN A 360 1.22 -18.77 3.20
CA ASN A 360 1.97 -19.69 2.37
C ASN A 360 1.44 -21.12 2.39
N GLU A 361 0.95 -21.61 3.53
CA GLU A 361 0.39 -22.95 3.65
C GLU A 361 -1.01 -23.03 3.04
N HIS A 362 -1.89 -22.10 3.44
CA HIS A 362 -3.31 -22.19 3.10
C HIS A 362 -3.65 -21.59 1.74
N ASN A 363 -2.81 -20.67 1.23
CA ASN A 363 -2.98 -20.08 -0.08
C ASN A 363 -1.62 -19.82 -0.74
N PRO A 364 -0.89 -20.88 -1.15
CA PRO A 364 0.49 -20.79 -1.62
C PRO A 364 0.67 -19.92 -2.85
N ASN A 365 -0.38 -19.57 -3.58
CA ASN A 365 -0.31 -18.69 -4.75
C ASN A 365 -0.30 -17.19 -4.41
N VAL A 366 -0.65 -16.82 -3.17
CA VAL A 366 -0.68 -15.43 -2.72
C VAL A 366 0.70 -14.97 -2.28
N PHE A 367 1.17 -13.87 -2.83
CA PHE A 367 2.43 -13.24 -2.42
C PHE A 367 2.21 -12.15 -1.36
N THR A 368 3.27 -11.81 -0.64
CA THR A 368 3.27 -10.86 0.47
C THR A 368 4.30 -9.76 0.27
N ILE A 369 3.90 -8.51 0.49
CA ILE A 369 4.76 -7.32 0.40
C ILE A 369 4.75 -6.63 1.76
N ALA A 370 5.92 -6.37 2.32
CA ALA A 370 6.04 -5.60 3.56
C ALA A 370 6.27 -4.12 3.26
N GLU A 371 5.57 -3.24 3.97
CA GLU A 371 6.04 -1.87 4.14
C GLU A 371 7.04 -1.80 5.31
N ASP A 372 8.30 -2.06 4.99
CA ASP A 372 9.39 -2.05 5.95
C ASP A 372 10.68 -1.52 5.31
N GLY A 373 11.56 -0.94 6.13
CA GLY A 373 12.86 -0.45 5.69
C GLY A 373 14.02 -0.98 6.52
N ARG A 374 13.79 -1.99 7.38
CA ARG A 374 14.79 -2.55 8.29
C ARG A 374 15.81 -3.43 7.54
N GLU A 375 17.09 -3.10 7.72
CA GLU A 375 18.24 -3.83 7.17
C GLU A 375 18.97 -4.60 8.26
N ASN A 376 18.90 -5.94 8.29
CA ASN A 376 19.71 -6.85 9.13
C ASN A 376 20.01 -6.36 10.58
N LYS A 377 19.13 -5.54 11.16
CA LYS A 377 19.28 -4.89 12.47
C LYS A 377 18.09 -5.29 13.34
N GLU A 378 18.41 -5.42 14.63
CA GLU A 378 17.62 -5.92 15.76
C GLU A 378 16.16 -6.26 15.45
N SER A 379 15.87 -7.56 15.45
CA SER A 379 14.49 -8.05 15.47
C SER A 379 13.67 -7.28 16.49
N VAL A 380 12.45 -6.89 16.12
CA VAL A 380 11.53 -6.15 17.00
C VAL A 380 11.23 -6.99 18.25
N THR A 381 11.30 -8.32 18.13
CA THR A 381 11.31 -9.27 19.24
C THR A 381 12.57 -10.13 19.20
N ARG A 382 13.29 -10.26 20.32
CA ARG A 382 14.41 -11.20 20.43
C ARG A 382 13.85 -12.61 20.64
N TYR A 383 14.33 -13.57 19.83
CA TYR A 383 13.96 -15.00 19.89
C TYR A 383 14.09 -15.63 21.28
N GLU A 384 14.95 -15.08 22.15
CA GLU A 384 15.19 -15.57 23.50
C GLU A 384 14.27 -14.97 24.57
N ASP A 385 13.25 -14.20 24.18
CA ASP A 385 12.32 -13.67 25.15
C ASP A 385 11.47 -14.80 25.76
N SER A 386 11.88 -15.27 26.94
CA SER A 386 11.23 -16.29 27.75
C SER A 386 9.77 -15.97 28.12
N ARG A 387 9.26 -14.81 27.67
CA ARG A 387 7.86 -14.40 27.72
C ARG A 387 6.98 -15.02 26.63
N VAL A 388 7.52 -15.65 25.58
CA VAL A 388 6.71 -16.34 24.56
C VAL A 388 6.40 -17.77 25.02
N SER A 389 5.14 -18.04 25.35
CA SER A 389 4.67 -19.30 25.97
C SER A 389 4.64 -20.53 25.04
N HIS A 390 5.12 -20.44 23.79
CA HIS A 390 4.86 -21.45 22.74
C HIS A 390 6.09 -21.78 21.88
N LYS A 391 7.18 -22.24 22.51
CA LYS A 391 8.46 -22.58 21.86
C LYS A 391 8.35 -23.59 20.69
N ASP A 392 7.45 -24.55 20.77
CA ASP A 392 7.30 -25.58 19.72
C ASP A 392 6.63 -25.05 18.42
N GLU A 393 5.77 -24.03 18.53
CA GLU A 393 5.17 -23.37 17.35
C GLU A 393 6.21 -22.45 16.70
N LEU A 394 7.06 -21.80 17.51
CA LEU A 394 8.21 -21.00 17.07
C LEU A 394 9.21 -21.83 16.24
N ASP A 395 9.65 -22.98 16.74
CA ASP A 395 10.65 -23.82 16.04
C ASP A 395 10.14 -24.27 14.64
N PHE A 396 8.83 -24.50 14.50
CA PHE A 396 8.22 -24.84 13.21
C PHE A 396 8.15 -23.64 12.26
N ILE A 397 7.66 -22.50 12.76
CA ILE A 397 7.58 -21.26 11.99
C ILE A 397 8.99 -20.85 11.53
N ASP A 398 9.99 -20.95 12.40
CA ASP A 398 11.37 -20.66 12.07
C ASP A 398 11.92 -21.62 11.00
N THR A 399 11.60 -22.92 11.06
CA THR A 399 11.98 -23.88 10.00
C THR A 399 11.36 -23.50 8.64
N GLN A 400 10.10 -23.07 8.64
CA GLN A 400 9.42 -22.64 7.41
C GLN A 400 10.00 -21.33 6.89
N VAL A 401 10.28 -20.38 7.78
CA VAL A 401 10.87 -19.10 7.44
C VAL A 401 12.30 -19.24 6.95
N ASP A 402 13.11 -20.14 7.53
CA ASP A 402 14.45 -20.48 7.04
C ASP A 402 14.39 -21.09 5.64
N PHE A 403 13.45 -22.01 5.41
CA PHE A 403 13.17 -22.48 4.05
C PHE A 403 12.75 -21.33 3.13
N ILE A 404 12.06 -20.32 3.65
CA ILE A 404 11.64 -19.13 2.89
C ILE A 404 12.84 -18.21 2.57
N SER A 405 13.69 -17.96 3.55
CA SER A 405 14.73 -16.93 3.60
C SER A 405 16.10 -17.35 3.06
N GLU A 406 16.40 -18.67 2.99
CA GLU A 406 17.61 -19.24 2.37
C GLU A 406 17.80 -18.90 0.87
N ARG A 407 16.96 -18.04 0.30
CA ARG A 407 16.88 -17.68 -1.12
C ARG A 407 17.62 -16.39 -1.53
N GLY A 408 18.40 -15.77 -0.62
CA GLY A 408 19.56 -14.95 -1.03
C GLY A 408 19.46 -13.42 -0.97
N TRP A 409 18.67 -12.82 -0.06
CA TRP A 409 18.56 -11.36 0.05
C TRP A 409 18.51 -10.92 1.53
N TYR A 410 19.35 -9.94 1.89
CA TYR A 410 19.76 -9.63 3.27
C TYR A 410 18.94 -8.49 3.91
N SER A 411 17.61 -8.64 4.02
CA SER A 411 16.74 -7.67 4.70
C SER A 411 15.92 -8.31 5.82
N THR A 412 15.46 -7.50 6.79
CA THR A 412 14.64 -8.03 7.88
C THR A 412 13.33 -8.64 7.37
N PRO A 413 12.54 -8.02 6.47
CA PRO A 413 11.36 -8.66 5.89
C PRO A 413 11.67 -9.93 5.10
N GLY A 414 12.78 -9.96 4.35
CA GLY A 414 13.25 -11.17 3.68
C GLY A 414 13.53 -12.31 4.66
N ASN A 415 14.15 -12.00 5.81
CA ASN A 415 14.39 -12.95 6.90
C ASN A 415 13.13 -13.35 7.66
N ILE A 416 12.04 -12.59 7.56
CA ILE A 416 10.71 -12.95 8.11
C ILE A 416 9.92 -13.82 7.13
N GLY A 417 10.26 -13.76 5.84
CA GLY A 417 9.72 -14.60 4.79
C GLY A 417 8.82 -13.89 3.77
N PHE A 418 8.74 -12.57 3.81
CA PHE A 418 8.00 -11.79 2.81
C PHE A 418 8.58 -11.99 1.41
N ASP A 419 7.73 -11.89 0.38
CA ASP A 419 8.15 -12.05 -1.01
C ASP A 419 8.83 -10.80 -1.57
N SER A 420 8.48 -9.63 -1.03
CA SER A 420 9.02 -8.32 -1.40
C SER A 420 8.81 -7.31 -0.26
N GLU A 421 9.42 -6.14 -0.39
CA GLU A 421 9.23 -5.00 0.51
C GLU A 421 9.26 -3.68 -0.28
N TRP A 422 8.73 -2.59 0.28
CA TRP A 422 8.88 -1.26 -0.30
C TRP A 422 10.35 -0.78 -0.26
N ASP A 423 10.82 -0.15 -1.33
CA ASP A 423 12.18 0.41 -1.37
C ASP A 423 12.23 1.90 -0.98
N PHE A 424 12.14 2.17 0.31
CA PHE A 424 12.29 3.53 0.85
C PHE A 424 13.63 4.20 0.47
N ARG A 425 14.69 3.41 0.25
CA ARG A 425 16.02 3.93 -0.05
C ARG A 425 16.07 4.41 -1.50
N PHE A 426 15.62 3.55 -2.41
CA PHE A 426 15.47 3.93 -3.82
C PHE A 426 14.53 5.12 -3.98
N MET A 427 13.36 5.10 -3.32
CA MET A 427 12.40 6.20 -3.37
C MET A 427 13.04 7.52 -2.90
N ASN A 428 13.70 7.53 -1.75
CA ASN A 428 14.33 8.76 -1.24
C ASN A 428 15.43 9.28 -2.16
N THR A 429 16.26 8.39 -2.72
CA THR A 429 17.28 8.78 -3.70
C THR A 429 16.64 9.37 -4.96
N MET A 430 15.59 8.73 -5.50
CA MET A 430 14.88 9.22 -6.69
C MET A 430 14.17 10.56 -6.42
N LYS A 431 13.47 10.70 -5.30
CA LYS A 431 12.83 11.96 -4.90
C LYS A 431 13.86 13.10 -4.83
N ASN A 432 15.01 12.87 -4.22
CA ASN A 432 16.09 13.86 -4.14
C ASN A 432 16.70 14.17 -5.52
N ALA A 433 16.84 13.17 -6.39
CA ALA A 433 17.32 13.33 -7.76
C ALA A 433 16.41 14.24 -8.59
N ILE A 434 15.11 14.02 -8.45
CA ILE A 434 14.09 14.65 -9.30
C ILE A 434 13.73 16.04 -8.78
N ILE A 435 13.57 16.22 -7.47
CA ILE A 435 13.09 17.47 -6.90
C ILE A 435 14.26 18.39 -6.53
N SER A 436 15.18 17.94 -5.68
CA SER A 436 16.08 18.84 -4.94
C SER A 436 17.53 18.92 -5.44
N SER A 437 17.96 18.02 -6.33
CA SER A 437 19.35 17.85 -6.80
C SER A 437 20.34 17.56 -5.66
N GLY A 438 20.54 16.28 -5.33
CA GLY A 438 21.39 15.85 -4.22
C GLY A 438 22.90 15.83 -4.51
N VAL A 439 23.71 15.95 -3.46
CA VAL A 439 25.16 15.67 -3.49
C VAL A 439 25.37 14.15 -3.63
N ASN A 440 26.33 13.70 -4.45
CA ASN A 440 26.62 12.28 -4.73
C ASN A 440 25.46 11.46 -5.33
N LEU A 441 24.49 12.13 -5.96
CA LEU A 441 23.29 11.52 -6.53
C LEU A 441 23.55 10.22 -7.30
N LEU A 442 24.54 10.22 -8.20
CA LEU A 442 24.78 9.08 -9.10
C LEU A 442 25.33 7.85 -8.35
N ASP A 443 26.12 8.05 -7.30
CA ASP A 443 26.67 6.97 -6.49
C ASP A 443 25.58 6.33 -5.63
N ASP A 444 24.74 7.16 -5.00
CA ASP A 444 23.61 6.70 -4.22
C ASP A 444 22.63 5.91 -5.10
N LEU A 445 22.29 6.44 -6.28
CA LEU A 445 21.39 5.78 -7.22
C LEU A 445 21.95 4.44 -7.73
N ASP A 446 23.24 4.39 -8.07
CA ASP A 446 23.92 3.15 -8.49
C ASP A 446 23.84 2.08 -7.38
N ASN A 447 24.18 2.45 -6.15
CA ASN A 447 24.10 1.54 -5.00
C ASN A 447 22.66 1.05 -4.77
N LYS A 448 21.67 1.96 -4.80
CA LYS A 448 20.28 1.57 -4.54
C LYS A 448 19.76 0.64 -5.63
N ILE A 449 20.06 0.89 -6.91
CA ILE A 449 19.61 -0.02 -7.96
C ILE A 449 20.20 -1.42 -7.78
N LYS A 450 21.50 -1.52 -7.45
CA LYS A 450 22.17 -2.82 -7.19
C LYS A 450 21.51 -3.61 -6.06
N ASP A 451 21.07 -2.92 -5.00
CA ASP A 451 20.48 -3.55 -3.81
C ASP A 451 18.94 -3.73 -3.87
N SER A 452 18.27 -3.13 -4.86
CA SER A 452 16.79 -3.00 -4.91
C SER A 452 16.03 -4.11 -5.63
N ARG A 453 16.70 -5.12 -6.20
CA ARG A 453 16.05 -6.01 -7.19
C ARG A 453 14.84 -6.79 -6.63
N HIS A 454 14.76 -7.08 -5.34
CA HIS A 454 13.62 -7.76 -4.69
C HIS A 454 12.54 -6.79 -4.21
N ARG A 455 12.83 -5.49 -4.19
CA ARG A 455 11.98 -4.48 -3.56
C ARG A 455 11.09 -3.79 -4.59
N VAL A 456 9.97 -3.26 -4.13
CA VAL A 456 9.06 -2.44 -4.94
C VAL A 456 9.70 -1.07 -5.14
N LYS A 457 10.09 -0.74 -6.38
CA LYS A 457 10.60 0.61 -6.73
C LYS A 457 9.43 1.52 -7.07
N TYR A 458 9.49 2.74 -6.54
CA TYR A 458 8.55 3.82 -6.82
C TYR A 458 9.24 5.17 -6.58
N VAL A 459 8.60 6.26 -7.00
CA VAL A 459 9.11 7.63 -6.76
C VAL A 459 8.26 8.36 -5.71
N MET A 460 6.95 8.18 -5.76
CA MET A 460 6.01 8.63 -4.73
C MET A 460 4.90 7.59 -4.61
N SER A 461 4.54 7.24 -3.38
CA SER A 461 3.27 6.55 -3.08
C SER A 461 2.21 7.57 -2.66
N HIS A 462 1.07 7.06 -2.23
CA HIS A 462 0.04 7.87 -1.56
C HIS A 462 0.60 8.67 -0.36
N ASP A 463 1.67 8.22 0.31
CA ASP A 463 2.27 8.91 1.47
C ASP A 463 2.98 10.20 1.08
N GLU A 464 3.89 10.15 0.10
CA GLU A 464 4.64 11.33 -0.34
C GLU A 464 3.75 12.39 -1.00
N ILE A 465 2.65 11.94 -1.61
CA ILE A 465 1.67 12.84 -2.23
C ILE A 465 0.74 13.38 -1.16
N GLY A 466 0.09 12.50 -0.40
CA GLY A 466 -1.04 12.86 0.42
C GLY A 466 -0.73 13.27 1.86
N ASN A 467 0.17 12.56 2.54
CA ASN A 467 0.36 12.75 3.98
C ASN A 467 0.97 14.13 4.30
N TRP A 468 1.59 14.74 3.29
CA TRP A 468 2.18 16.07 3.31
C TRP A 468 1.14 17.13 2.91
N ASP A 469 1.33 17.75 1.75
CA ASP A 469 0.55 18.90 1.26
C ASP A 469 -0.52 18.51 0.20
N GLY A 470 -0.62 17.21 -0.12
CA GLY A 470 -1.57 16.66 -1.09
C GLY A 470 -1.14 16.79 -2.56
N THR A 471 -0.07 17.53 -2.87
CA THR A 471 0.33 17.78 -4.26
C THR A 471 1.14 16.63 -4.85
N ARG A 472 1.01 16.45 -6.15
CA ARG A 472 1.73 15.44 -6.93
C ARG A 472 3.15 15.89 -7.31
N LEU A 473 3.90 14.97 -7.93
CA LEU A 473 5.28 15.19 -8.33
C LEU A 473 5.50 16.46 -9.17
N ILE A 474 4.64 16.74 -10.17
CA ILE A 474 4.77 17.92 -11.04
C ILE A 474 4.74 19.23 -10.23
N PRO A 475 3.67 19.54 -9.45
CA PRO A 475 3.66 20.70 -8.58
C PRO A 475 4.87 20.78 -7.64
N LYS A 476 5.31 19.66 -7.05
CA LYS A 476 6.50 19.66 -6.17
C LYS A 476 7.78 20.03 -6.92
N ILE A 477 7.93 19.62 -8.17
CA ILE A 477 9.05 20.05 -9.03
C ILE A 477 8.94 21.55 -9.33
N LEU A 478 7.75 22.08 -9.62
CA LEU A 478 7.55 23.52 -9.84
C LEU A 478 7.97 24.33 -8.61
N VAL A 479 7.61 23.88 -7.41
CA VAL A 479 8.02 24.53 -6.14
C VAL A 479 9.52 24.68 -6.06
N SER A 480 10.26 23.61 -6.31
CA SER A 480 11.72 23.63 -6.25
C SER A 480 12.33 24.44 -7.39
N HIS A 481 11.91 24.18 -8.63
CA HIS A 481 12.50 24.79 -9.83
C HIS A 481 12.28 26.31 -9.91
N LEU A 482 11.11 26.78 -9.47
CA LEU A 482 10.79 28.21 -9.44
C LEU A 482 11.19 28.91 -8.14
N GLY A 483 11.72 28.17 -7.15
CA GLY A 483 12.07 28.72 -5.83
C GLY A 483 10.88 29.28 -5.08
N LEU A 484 9.71 28.62 -5.17
CA LEU A 484 8.44 29.17 -4.63
C LEU A 484 8.45 29.33 -3.12
N TYR A 485 9.27 28.53 -2.41
CA TYR A 485 9.49 28.70 -0.97
C TYR A 485 9.86 30.15 -0.66
N ASP A 486 10.88 30.71 -1.32
CA ASP A 486 11.36 32.06 -1.03
C ASP A 486 10.51 33.18 -1.65
N LYS A 487 9.53 32.83 -2.49
CA LYS A 487 8.61 33.76 -3.13
C LYS A 487 7.25 33.86 -2.42
N THR A 488 7.08 33.20 -1.27
CA THR A 488 5.87 33.25 -0.44
C THR A 488 6.14 33.73 0.99
N ASN A 489 5.11 34.31 1.61
CA ASN A 489 5.10 34.61 3.04
C ASN A 489 4.71 33.38 3.87
N GLY A 490 5.09 33.38 5.15
CA GLY A 490 4.69 32.39 6.15
C GLY A 490 5.27 32.74 7.52
N ASN A 491 4.54 32.43 8.59
CA ASN A 491 4.99 32.72 9.97
C ASN A 491 5.87 31.60 10.56
N SER A 492 6.04 30.50 9.84
CA SER A 492 6.90 29.37 10.18
C SER A 492 7.33 28.63 8.92
N ASP A 493 8.39 27.81 9.01
CA ASP A 493 8.84 26.98 7.89
C ASP A 493 7.75 26.00 7.42
N ALA A 494 6.99 25.43 8.36
CA ALA A 494 5.86 24.56 8.04
C ALA A 494 4.79 25.29 7.22
N GLN A 495 4.40 26.50 7.64
CA GLN A 495 3.41 27.30 6.92
C GLN A 495 3.94 27.78 5.57
N LYS A 496 5.22 28.17 5.50
CA LYS A 496 5.89 28.58 4.27
C LYS A 496 5.95 27.41 3.26
N GLY A 497 6.23 26.20 3.74
CA GLY A 497 6.18 24.96 2.95
C GLY A 497 4.78 24.67 2.40
N GLN A 498 3.75 24.74 3.24
CA GLN A 498 2.35 24.56 2.81
C GLN A 498 1.91 25.60 1.78
N ASN A 499 2.28 26.87 1.99
CA ASN A 499 2.00 27.94 1.03
C ASN A 499 2.71 27.70 -0.30
N ALA A 500 3.99 27.30 -0.27
CA ALA A 500 4.74 26.99 -1.49
C ALA A 500 4.09 25.83 -2.26
N ALA A 501 3.68 24.75 -1.58
CA ALA A 501 2.98 23.64 -2.21
C ALA A 501 1.65 24.09 -2.85
N ARG A 502 0.85 24.89 -2.15
CA ARG A 502 -0.39 25.49 -2.70
C ARG A 502 -0.11 26.33 -3.95
N LEU A 503 0.93 27.17 -3.92
CA LEU A 503 1.33 27.97 -5.08
C LEU A 503 1.76 27.09 -6.26
N GLY A 504 2.56 26.06 -6.01
CA GLY A 504 2.98 25.10 -7.04
C GLY A 504 1.80 24.42 -7.71
N GLN A 505 0.79 24.03 -6.93
CA GLN A 505 -0.45 23.47 -7.47
C GLN A 505 -1.23 24.50 -8.31
N GLN A 506 -1.46 25.70 -7.78
CA GLN A 506 -2.26 26.72 -8.47
C GLN A 506 -1.59 27.14 -9.78
N LEU A 507 -0.26 27.26 -9.79
CA LEU A 507 0.50 27.51 -11.01
C LEU A 507 0.40 26.33 -11.99
N ALA A 508 0.48 25.07 -11.55
CA ALA A 508 0.28 23.93 -12.43
C ALA A 508 -1.11 23.94 -13.09
N GLU A 509 -2.17 24.21 -12.32
CA GLU A 509 -3.55 24.33 -12.82
C GLU A 509 -3.72 25.51 -13.78
N LEU A 510 -3.11 26.65 -13.48
CA LEU A 510 -3.07 27.79 -14.40
C LEU A 510 -2.40 27.39 -15.71
N ILE A 511 -1.19 26.83 -15.66
CA ILE A 511 -0.37 26.53 -16.84
C ILE A 511 -1.11 25.62 -17.82
N VAL A 512 -1.83 24.62 -17.30
CA VAL A 512 -2.62 23.69 -18.12
C VAL A 512 -4.03 24.18 -18.45
N SER A 513 -4.41 25.39 -18.05
CA SER A 513 -5.73 25.95 -18.37
C SER A 513 -5.80 26.42 -19.83
N LYS A 514 -7.02 26.51 -20.35
CA LYS A 514 -7.31 27.01 -21.70
C LYS A 514 -6.76 28.42 -21.95
N ASP A 515 -6.81 29.29 -20.94
CA ASP A 515 -6.57 30.73 -21.11
C ASP A 515 -5.09 31.12 -20.96
N PHE A 516 -4.26 30.27 -20.36
CA PHE A 516 -2.86 30.60 -20.07
C PHE A 516 -2.04 30.98 -21.32
N GLY A 517 -2.27 30.28 -22.43
CA GLY A 517 -1.59 30.55 -23.70
C GLY A 517 -1.83 31.95 -24.25
N GLU A 518 -3.00 32.53 -24.01
CA GLU A 518 -3.42 33.86 -24.48
C GLU A 518 -3.29 34.94 -23.38
N MET A 519 -2.92 34.54 -22.15
CA MET A 519 -2.79 35.45 -21.01
C MET A 519 -1.65 36.46 -21.24
N SER A 520 -1.93 37.74 -21.03
CA SER A 520 -0.94 38.83 -21.05
C SER A 520 -0.18 38.92 -19.74
N ASP A 521 1.03 39.50 -19.76
CA ASP A 521 1.86 39.66 -18.55
C ASP A 521 1.17 40.46 -17.45
N ALA A 522 0.33 41.44 -17.80
CA ALA A 522 -0.45 42.21 -16.83
C ALA A 522 -1.48 41.34 -16.09
N LYS A 523 -2.20 40.48 -16.82
CA LYS A 523 -3.16 39.54 -16.22
C LYS A 523 -2.46 38.46 -15.40
N LEU A 524 -1.31 37.98 -15.88
CA LEU A 524 -0.50 37.02 -15.14
C LEU A 524 0.01 37.63 -13.83
N THR A 525 0.54 38.86 -13.87
CA THR A 525 0.99 39.60 -12.67
C THR A 525 -0.14 39.74 -11.64
N GLU A 526 -1.34 40.08 -12.11
CA GLU A 526 -2.53 40.17 -11.25
C GLU A 526 -2.88 38.82 -10.62
N TYR A 527 -2.91 37.75 -11.41
CA TYR A 527 -3.16 36.39 -10.92
C TYR A 527 -2.13 35.98 -9.86
N GLU A 528 -0.84 36.15 -10.14
CA GLU A 528 0.25 35.78 -9.24
C GLU A 528 0.15 36.51 -7.89
N LYS A 529 -0.13 37.81 -7.93
CA LYS A 529 -0.38 38.60 -6.72
C LYS A 529 -1.58 38.06 -5.94
N ASN A 530 -2.66 37.68 -6.62
CA ASN A 530 -3.88 37.18 -5.99
C ASN A 530 -3.69 35.83 -5.29
N ILE A 531 -2.83 34.94 -5.83
CA ILE A 531 -2.53 33.65 -5.19
C ILE A 531 -1.50 33.75 -4.06
N GLY A 532 -0.84 34.91 -3.92
CA GLY A 532 0.08 35.23 -2.83
C GLY A 532 1.57 35.15 -3.18
N LEU A 533 1.93 35.25 -4.46
CA LEU A 533 3.33 35.42 -4.88
C LEU A 533 3.80 36.85 -4.62
N ASN A 534 4.97 36.98 -3.99
CA ASN A 534 5.61 38.28 -3.74
C ASN A 534 6.56 38.72 -4.86
N THR A 535 6.94 37.79 -5.74
CA THR A 535 7.89 38.02 -6.83
C THR A 535 7.27 37.50 -8.12
N PHE A 536 7.17 38.37 -9.13
CA PHE A 536 6.62 38.02 -10.44
C PHE A 536 7.44 36.93 -11.14
N ILE A 537 6.76 35.97 -11.78
CA ILE A 537 7.38 34.92 -12.59
C ILE A 537 6.93 35.11 -14.05
N PRO A 538 7.88 35.36 -14.98
CA PRO A 538 7.53 35.51 -16.39
C PRO A 538 6.88 34.24 -16.96
N LYS A 539 5.96 34.43 -17.92
CA LYS A 539 5.25 33.35 -18.58
C LYS A 539 6.18 32.28 -19.18
N ASP A 540 7.27 32.69 -19.81
CA ASP A 540 8.26 31.76 -20.39
C ASP A 540 8.94 30.90 -19.33
N ALA A 541 9.19 31.44 -18.13
CA ALA A 541 9.75 30.69 -17.02
C ALA A 541 8.75 29.66 -16.46
N LEU A 542 7.45 29.98 -16.44
CA LEU A 542 6.40 29.02 -16.07
C LEU A 542 6.29 27.89 -17.09
N ILE A 543 6.34 28.20 -18.39
CA ILE A 543 6.34 27.22 -19.48
C ILE A 543 7.55 26.29 -19.38
N ASP A 544 8.75 26.86 -19.19
CA ASP A 544 9.99 26.10 -19.05
C ASP A 544 9.99 25.20 -17.81
N ALA A 545 9.55 25.73 -16.66
CA ALA A 545 9.43 24.95 -15.44
C ALA A 545 8.46 23.77 -15.58
N PHE A 546 7.32 23.98 -16.26
CA PHE A 546 6.36 22.91 -16.49
C PHE A 546 6.89 21.84 -17.45
N LYS A 547 7.53 22.24 -18.56
CA LYS A 547 8.20 21.30 -19.48
C LYS A 547 9.29 20.51 -18.76
N THR A 548 10.07 21.16 -17.91
CA THR A 548 11.08 20.53 -17.07
C THR A 548 10.46 19.53 -16.10
N ALA A 549 9.32 19.86 -15.47
CA ALA A 549 8.61 18.95 -14.59
C ALA A 549 8.11 17.69 -15.31
N ILE A 550 7.54 17.84 -16.51
CA ILE A 550 7.12 16.72 -17.36
C ILE A 550 8.31 15.84 -17.80
N ALA A 551 9.42 16.45 -18.21
CA ALA A 551 10.64 15.72 -18.56
C ALA A 551 11.17 14.91 -17.36
N LYS A 552 11.24 15.54 -16.19
CA LYS A 552 11.63 14.89 -14.93
C LYS A 552 10.69 13.75 -14.51
N GLN A 553 9.38 13.87 -14.72
CA GLN A 553 8.45 12.77 -14.46
C GLN A 553 8.70 11.59 -15.41
N LYS A 554 8.94 11.84 -16.70
CA LYS A 554 9.32 10.78 -17.66
C LYS A 554 10.64 10.12 -17.27
N LEU A 555 11.64 10.89 -16.83
CA LEU A 555 12.91 10.37 -16.31
C LEU A 555 12.69 9.47 -15.08
N ALA A 556 11.85 9.90 -14.15
CA ALA A 556 11.49 9.13 -12.97
C ALA A 556 10.83 7.79 -13.35
N GLN A 557 9.82 7.84 -14.21
CA GLN A 557 9.10 6.64 -14.69
C GLN A 557 10.00 5.70 -15.50
N GLY A 558 10.80 6.24 -16.42
CA GLY A 558 11.77 5.45 -17.18
C GLY A 558 12.75 4.72 -16.27
N THR A 559 13.23 5.41 -15.23
CA THR A 559 14.14 4.82 -14.24
C THR A 559 13.46 3.70 -13.43
N VAL A 560 12.24 3.90 -12.95
CA VAL A 560 11.48 2.87 -12.22
C VAL A 560 11.19 1.66 -13.12
N LEU A 561 10.63 1.88 -14.31
CA LEU A 561 10.18 0.82 -15.22
C LEU A 561 11.33 -0.01 -15.80
N THR A 562 12.55 0.53 -15.88
CA THR A 562 13.73 -0.22 -16.34
C THR A 562 14.65 -0.71 -15.24
N THR A 563 14.34 -0.42 -13.97
CA THR A 563 15.06 -1.01 -12.84
C THR A 563 14.49 -2.41 -12.54
N PRO A 564 15.30 -3.49 -12.54
CA PRO A 564 14.82 -4.85 -12.34
C PRO A 564 13.99 -5.07 -11.06
N GLY A 565 12.96 -5.94 -11.13
CA GLY A 565 12.09 -6.33 -10.00
C GLY A 565 10.73 -5.63 -9.93
N PRO A 566 9.96 -5.80 -8.83
CA PRO A 566 8.61 -5.25 -8.73
C PRO A 566 8.61 -3.72 -8.70
N LYS A 567 7.55 -3.10 -9.24
CA LYS A 567 7.44 -1.65 -9.41
C LYS A 567 6.06 -1.17 -8.97
N MET A 568 5.98 0.09 -8.61
CA MET A 568 4.71 0.73 -8.28
C MET A 568 4.71 2.19 -8.73
N TYR A 569 3.52 2.66 -9.08
CA TYR A 569 3.17 4.07 -9.13
C TYR A 569 1.79 4.26 -8.50
N PHE A 570 1.52 5.48 -8.03
CA PHE A 570 0.23 5.84 -7.47
C PHE A 570 -0.73 6.30 -8.56
N GLN A 571 -2.04 6.07 -8.36
CA GLN A 571 -3.11 6.42 -9.29
C GLN A 571 -2.92 7.81 -9.93
N GLY A 572 -2.87 7.85 -11.26
CA GLY A 572 -2.75 9.09 -12.03
C GLY A 572 -1.33 9.53 -12.36
N ASP A 573 -0.30 8.98 -11.71
CA ASP A 573 1.08 9.31 -12.08
C ASP A 573 1.40 8.82 -13.51
N ASP A 574 0.81 7.70 -13.92
CA ASP A 574 0.96 7.11 -15.27
C ASP A 574 0.38 7.97 -16.41
N GLU A 575 -0.41 8.99 -16.07
CA GLU A 575 -1.06 9.92 -17.01
C GLU A 575 -0.77 11.40 -16.70
N ALA A 576 0.20 11.69 -15.82
CA ALA A 576 0.51 13.06 -15.40
C ALA A 576 -0.73 13.82 -14.88
N ASP A 577 -1.58 13.14 -14.10
CA ASP A 577 -2.68 13.80 -13.39
C ASP A 577 -2.13 14.88 -12.46
N LEU A 578 -2.90 15.98 -12.33
CA LEU A 578 -2.54 17.12 -11.48
C LEU A 578 -3.54 17.30 -10.34
N SER A 579 -4.52 16.41 -10.19
CA SER A 579 -5.48 16.51 -9.10
C SER A 579 -4.74 16.30 -7.77
N TYR A 580 -5.22 16.95 -6.71
CA TYR A 580 -4.67 16.69 -5.38
C TYR A 580 -4.86 15.21 -5.02
N PHE A 581 -4.17 14.76 -3.99
CA PHE A 581 -4.59 13.62 -3.20
C PHE A 581 -4.47 14.01 -1.73
N LYS A 582 -5.51 14.62 -1.17
CA LYS A 582 -5.51 15.13 0.21
C LYS A 582 -5.89 14.02 1.19
N PHE A 583 -5.41 14.15 2.41
CA PHE A 583 -5.88 13.38 3.55
C PHE A 583 -7.26 13.91 3.96
N PHE A 584 -8.26 13.04 3.95
CA PHE A 584 -9.60 13.36 4.41
C PHE A 584 -10.02 12.35 5.47
N ARG A 585 -10.55 12.87 6.58
CA ARG A 585 -10.91 12.15 7.79
C ARG A 585 -12.01 12.90 8.51
N GLU A 586 -13.02 12.16 8.96
CA GLU A 586 -14.15 12.72 9.70
C GLU A 586 -14.70 11.74 10.74
N PHE A 587 -14.34 11.89 12.02
CA PHE A 587 -14.90 11.05 13.10
C PHE A 587 -16.41 11.26 13.30
N SER A 588 -17.07 10.30 13.95
CA SER A 588 -18.53 10.28 14.10
C SER A 588 -19.10 11.55 14.73
N ASP A 589 -18.41 12.13 15.72
CA ASP A 589 -18.80 13.39 16.40
C ASP A 589 -18.00 14.61 15.93
N GLU A 590 -17.10 14.47 14.96
CA GLU A 590 -16.07 15.48 14.67
C GLU A 590 -16.67 16.81 14.22
N ARG A 591 -17.74 16.81 13.40
CA ARG A 591 -18.40 18.05 12.98
C ARG A 591 -18.97 18.82 14.17
N ALA A 592 -19.60 18.12 15.11
CA ALA A 592 -20.18 18.73 16.30
C ALA A 592 -19.09 19.26 17.24
N VAL A 593 -17.94 18.58 17.32
CA VAL A 593 -16.78 19.02 18.13
C VAL A 593 -16.08 20.22 17.48
N ARG A 594 -15.79 20.18 16.18
CA ARG A 594 -15.15 21.27 15.43
C ARG A 594 -16.01 22.54 15.41
N ALA A 595 -17.34 22.42 15.36
CA ALA A 595 -18.24 23.58 15.48
C ALA A 595 -18.18 24.29 16.84
N LYS A 596 -17.62 23.64 17.87
CA LYS A 596 -17.51 24.16 19.25
C LYS A 596 -16.09 24.58 19.63
N SER A 597 -15.09 24.32 18.78
CA SER A 597 -13.68 24.61 19.06
C SER A 597 -12.96 25.08 17.80
N ASP A 598 -12.79 26.40 17.69
CA ASP A 598 -11.97 27.00 16.64
C ASP A 598 -10.52 26.53 16.74
N ASP A 599 -10.00 26.25 17.93
CA ASP A 599 -8.62 25.79 18.13
C ASP A 599 -8.35 24.43 17.49
N LEU A 600 -9.27 23.46 17.61
CA LEU A 600 -9.11 22.15 16.96
C LEU A 600 -9.12 22.28 15.44
N LYS A 601 -10.06 23.08 14.91
CA LYS A 601 -10.15 23.36 13.47
C LYS A 601 -8.88 24.04 12.97
N ASN A 602 -8.43 25.08 13.67
CA ASN A 602 -7.25 25.86 13.31
C ASN A 602 -5.97 25.03 13.42
N GLY A 603 -5.86 24.14 14.40
CA GLY A 603 -4.72 23.23 14.57
C GLY A 603 -4.55 22.27 13.39
N ILE A 604 -5.65 21.64 12.94
CA ILE A 604 -5.63 20.72 11.79
C ILE A 604 -5.25 21.47 10.51
N VAL A 605 -5.87 22.63 10.26
CA VAL A 605 -5.55 23.46 9.10
C VAL A 605 -4.11 23.98 9.16
N ALA A 606 -3.59 24.33 10.34
CA ALA A 606 -2.20 24.76 10.49
C ALA A 606 -1.21 23.63 10.16
N GLN A 607 -1.53 22.38 10.51
CA GLN A 607 -0.68 21.22 10.23
C GLN A 607 -0.76 20.78 8.75
N LYS A 608 -1.97 20.66 8.20
CA LYS A 608 -2.22 20.10 6.87
C LYS A 608 -2.30 21.14 5.76
N GLY A 609 -2.51 22.41 6.09
CA GLY A 609 -2.71 23.51 5.12
C GLY A 609 -4.13 23.61 4.57
N TYR A 610 -5.04 22.70 4.93
CA TYR A 610 -6.44 22.66 4.49
C TYR A 610 -7.32 21.94 5.52
N ASP A 611 -8.64 22.05 5.36
CA ASP A 611 -9.61 21.33 6.19
C ASP A 611 -9.79 19.88 5.69
N THR A 612 -9.61 18.91 6.58
CA THR A 612 -9.65 17.47 6.26
C THR A 612 -11.06 16.87 6.23
N LEU A 613 -12.12 17.65 6.41
CA LEU A 613 -13.48 17.15 6.28
C LEU A 613 -13.72 16.56 4.89
N VAL A 614 -14.46 15.45 4.82
CA VAL A 614 -14.61 14.66 3.59
C VAL A 614 -15.20 15.51 2.47
N GLU A 615 -16.21 16.35 2.75
CA GLU A 615 -16.84 17.22 1.76
C GLU A 615 -15.93 18.33 1.21
N ILE A 616 -14.80 18.61 1.88
CA ILE A 616 -13.83 19.62 1.46
C ILE A 616 -12.66 18.97 0.73
N ALA A 617 -12.00 18.01 1.37
CA ALA A 617 -10.74 17.45 0.88
C ALA A 617 -10.93 16.35 -0.19
N ARG A 618 -12.02 15.58 -0.14
CA ARG A 618 -12.26 14.51 -1.12
C ARG A 618 -12.52 15.02 -2.54
N PRO A 619 -13.39 16.04 -2.78
CA PRO A 619 -13.64 16.54 -4.14
C PRO A 619 -12.37 17.03 -4.85
N ASP A 620 -11.47 17.68 -4.12
CA ASP A 620 -10.17 18.11 -4.65
C ASP A 620 -9.26 16.94 -5.03
N SER A 621 -9.47 15.81 -4.36
CA SER A 621 -8.69 14.58 -4.50
C SER A 621 -9.19 13.65 -5.61
N MET A 622 -10.29 13.99 -6.27
CA MET A 622 -10.85 13.14 -7.33
C MET A 622 -9.89 13.07 -8.52
N LEU A 623 -9.54 11.84 -8.89
CA LEU A 623 -8.70 11.58 -10.05
C LEU A 623 -9.32 12.17 -11.33
N GLY A 624 -8.53 12.87 -12.14
CA GLY A 624 -9.00 13.54 -13.34
C GLY A 624 -9.82 14.81 -13.12
N ARG A 625 -9.80 15.40 -11.90
CA ARG A 625 -10.40 16.72 -11.63
C ARG A 625 -9.76 17.78 -12.52
N VAL A 626 -8.44 17.78 -12.63
CA VAL A 626 -7.69 18.72 -13.49
C VAL A 626 -7.53 18.09 -14.87
N LYS A 627 -8.09 18.73 -15.89
CA LYS A 627 -7.95 18.32 -17.29
C LYS A 627 -7.10 19.34 -18.03
N PRO A 628 -5.93 18.94 -18.56
CA PRO A 628 -5.13 19.85 -19.36
C PRO A 628 -5.87 20.31 -20.62
N GLU A 629 -5.81 21.61 -20.86
CA GLU A 629 -6.35 22.33 -22.00
C GLU A 629 -5.28 23.30 -22.53
N GLY A 630 -5.63 24.09 -23.56
CA GLY A 630 -4.75 25.14 -24.08
C GLY A 630 -3.40 24.60 -24.58
N LEU A 631 -2.31 25.23 -24.14
CA LEU A 631 -0.94 24.92 -24.60
C LEU A 631 -0.49 23.48 -24.28
N PHE A 632 -1.03 22.89 -23.21
CA PHE A 632 -0.56 21.61 -22.67
C PHE A 632 -1.65 20.52 -22.72
N LYS A 633 -2.68 20.70 -23.56
CA LYS A 633 -3.82 19.78 -23.70
C LYS A 633 -3.44 18.32 -23.95
N ASP A 634 -2.34 18.07 -24.66
CA ASP A 634 -1.91 16.73 -25.08
C ASP A 634 -1.02 16.03 -24.04
N THR A 635 -0.71 16.68 -22.91
CA THR A 635 0.28 16.20 -21.93
C THR A 635 -0.06 14.82 -21.37
N GLN A 636 -1.33 14.57 -21.03
CA GLN A 636 -1.75 13.28 -20.47
C GLN A 636 -1.64 12.17 -21.51
N GLU A 637 -2.10 12.42 -22.74
CA GLU A 637 -1.99 11.45 -23.85
C GLU A 637 -0.53 11.14 -24.19
N GLN A 638 0.33 12.15 -24.17
CA GLN A 638 1.77 12.01 -24.39
C GLN A 638 2.45 11.18 -23.28
N MET A 639 2.07 11.39 -22.01
CA MET A 639 2.58 10.59 -20.89
C MET A 639 2.10 9.13 -20.98
N VAL A 640 0.82 8.92 -21.27
CA VAL A 640 0.26 7.58 -21.49
C VAL A 640 0.98 6.89 -22.64
N LYS A 641 1.20 7.60 -23.75
CA LYS A 641 1.92 7.06 -24.92
C LYS A 641 3.37 6.69 -24.58
N PHE A 642 4.07 7.55 -23.84
CA PHE A 642 5.43 7.27 -23.34
C PHE A 642 5.47 5.96 -22.54
N ASN A 643 4.55 5.79 -21.58
CA ASN A 643 4.50 4.59 -20.75
C ASN A 643 4.14 3.33 -21.54
N LYS A 644 3.18 3.42 -22.47
CA LYS A 644 2.80 2.30 -23.35
C LYS A 644 3.94 1.85 -24.24
N ASP A 645 4.62 2.79 -24.89
CA ASP A 645 5.72 2.48 -25.80
C ASP A 645 6.94 1.94 -25.04
N LEU A 646 7.23 2.47 -23.84
CA LEU A 646 8.28 1.93 -22.97
C LEU A 646 7.94 0.51 -22.49
N LYS A 647 6.71 0.27 -22.05
CA LYS A 647 6.27 -1.07 -21.65
C LYS A 647 6.35 -2.07 -22.80
N ALA A 648 5.91 -1.67 -24.00
CA ALA A 648 6.00 -2.50 -25.19
C ALA A 648 7.47 -2.81 -25.59
N LEU A 649 8.40 -1.91 -25.30
CA LEU A 649 9.84 -2.19 -25.45
C LEU A 649 10.33 -3.20 -24.41
N ILE A 650 9.98 -3.00 -23.14
CA ILE A 650 10.32 -3.90 -22.03
C ILE A 650 9.83 -5.33 -22.31
N ASP A 651 8.60 -5.49 -22.80
CA ASP A 651 8.03 -6.80 -23.12
C ASP A 651 8.74 -7.50 -24.30
N ARG A 652 9.21 -6.72 -25.28
CA ARG A 652 9.95 -7.25 -26.44
C ARG A 652 11.42 -7.53 -26.15
N MET A 653 11.98 -6.94 -25.10
CA MET A 653 13.41 -7.01 -24.77
C MET A 653 13.63 -7.51 -23.33
N PRO A 654 13.65 -8.83 -23.11
CA PRO A 654 13.80 -9.42 -21.77
C PRO A 654 15.07 -8.98 -21.03
N VAL A 655 16.11 -8.50 -21.73
CA VAL A 655 17.31 -7.91 -21.12
C VAL A 655 17.00 -6.73 -20.18
N LEU A 656 15.94 -5.96 -20.44
CA LEU A 656 15.53 -4.82 -19.60
C LEU A 656 14.95 -5.23 -18.24
N THR A 657 14.44 -6.47 -18.11
CA THR A 657 13.85 -6.97 -16.86
C THR A 657 14.69 -8.06 -16.19
N LYS A 658 15.29 -8.94 -17.00
CA LYS A 658 16.00 -10.15 -16.53
C LYS A 658 17.51 -10.04 -16.68
N GLY A 659 18.00 -9.08 -17.46
CA GLY A 659 19.42 -8.91 -17.72
C GLY A 659 20.23 -8.68 -16.45
N SER A 660 21.46 -9.17 -16.47
CA SER A 660 22.44 -8.90 -15.43
C SER A 660 23.02 -7.51 -15.65
N LEU A 661 23.13 -6.73 -14.57
CA LEU A 661 23.90 -5.49 -14.58
C LEU A 661 25.39 -5.85 -14.67
N ILE A 662 25.98 -5.66 -15.84
CA ILE A 662 27.39 -6.00 -16.10
C ILE A 662 28.33 -4.81 -15.90
N ASN A 663 27.81 -3.58 -15.99
CA ASN A 663 28.58 -2.38 -15.70
C ASN A 663 27.67 -1.17 -15.37
N THR A 664 28.24 -0.18 -14.68
CA THR A 664 27.63 1.13 -14.46
C THR A 664 28.61 2.25 -14.80
N TYR A 665 28.13 3.29 -15.45
CA TYR A 665 28.90 4.51 -15.75
C TYR A 665 28.28 5.72 -15.07
N LYS A 666 29.13 6.61 -14.55
CA LYS A 666 28.75 7.80 -13.77
C LYS A 666 29.53 9.01 -14.25
N ASP A 667 28.84 9.94 -14.89
CA ASP A 667 29.39 11.22 -15.29
C ASP A 667 28.90 12.30 -14.33
N HIS A 668 29.70 12.57 -13.30
CA HIS A 668 29.38 13.56 -12.27
C HIS A 668 29.40 15.00 -12.80
N ASN A 669 30.10 15.27 -13.90
CA ASN A 669 30.17 16.62 -14.46
C ASN A 669 28.86 17.01 -15.15
N HIS A 670 28.21 16.04 -15.79
CA HIS A 670 26.95 16.26 -16.52
C HIS A 670 25.73 15.67 -15.81
N ASN A 671 25.89 15.02 -14.65
CA ASN A 671 24.87 14.30 -13.92
C ASN A 671 24.19 13.19 -14.75
N VAL A 672 24.99 12.38 -15.45
CA VAL A 672 24.51 11.27 -16.28
C VAL A 672 24.86 9.93 -15.64
N HIS A 673 23.84 9.08 -15.48
CA HIS A 673 23.97 7.72 -14.97
C HIS A 673 23.60 6.71 -16.04
N VAL A 674 24.44 5.68 -16.25
CA VAL A 674 24.19 4.66 -17.28
C VAL A 674 24.35 3.26 -16.73
N HIS A 675 23.37 2.41 -16.98
CA HIS A 675 23.45 0.98 -16.70
C HIS A 675 23.63 0.17 -17.98
N GLN A 676 24.57 -0.77 -17.94
CA GLN A 676 24.76 -1.74 -18.99
C GLN A 676 24.17 -3.08 -18.55
N LEU A 677 23.08 -3.47 -19.20
CA LEU A 677 22.41 -4.74 -18.95
C LEU A 677 22.76 -5.73 -20.06
N LYS A 678 23.00 -6.99 -19.69
CA LYS A 678 23.25 -8.07 -20.64
C LYS A 678 22.43 -9.30 -20.31
N LEU A 679 21.86 -9.91 -21.34
CA LEU A 679 21.17 -11.19 -21.28
C LEU A 679 21.51 -11.96 -22.55
N ASP A 680 22.18 -13.10 -22.43
CA ASP A 680 22.68 -13.88 -23.57
C ASP A 680 23.51 -13.00 -24.53
N ASN A 681 23.02 -12.82 -25.76
CA ASN A 681 23.63 -12.00 -26.81
C ASN A 681 23.02 -10.60 -26.91
N GLU A 682 22.02 -10.26 -26.10
CA GLU A 682 21.43 -8.93 -26.04
C GLU A 682 22.13 -8.06 -24.99
N GLU A 683 22.43 -6.82 -25.37
CA GLU A 683 23.10 -5.86 -24.50
C GLU A 683 22.50 -4.47 -24.73
N VAL A 684 22.18 -3.76 -23.64
CA VAL A 684 21.56 -2.42 -23.68
C VAL A 684 22.24 -1.47 -22.71
N LEU A 685 22.28 -0.19 -23.07
CA LEU A 685 22.60 0.92 -22.19
C LEU A 685 21.31 1.65 -21.83
N VAL A 686 21.03 1.75 -20.53
CA VAL A 686 19.93 2.55 -19.98
C VAL A 686 20.53 3.83 -19.41
N ILE A 687 20.30 4.95 -20.09
CA ILE A 687 20.91 6.25 -19.82
C ILE A 687 19.88 7.16 -19.14
N LYS A 688 20.27 7.77 -18.01
CA LYS A 688 19.47 8.70 -17.22
C LYS A 688 20.24 10.01 -17.10
N ASN A 689 19.74 11.05 -17.74
CA ASN A 689 20.33 12.39 -17.67
C ASN A 689 19.58 13.25 -16.65
N PHE A 690 20.19 13.49 -15.48
CA PHE A 690 19.66 14.42 -14.48
C PHE A 690 20.21 15.85 -14.66
N GLY A 691 21.09 16.05 -15.64
CA GLY A 691 21.67 17.34 -15.99
C GLY A 691 20.65 18.30 -16.61
N GLN A 692 20.95 19.59 -16.48
CA GLN A 692 20.18 20.69 -17.08
C GLN A 692 20.77 21.16 -18.43
N GLY A 693 21.95 20.65 -18.80
CA GLY A 693 22.61 20.99 -20.06
C GLY A 693 21.94 20.30 -21.26
N PHE A 694 21.73 21.06 -22.32
CA PHE A 694 21.44 20.50 -23.64
C PHE A 694 22.74 20.11 -24.32
N HIS A 695 22.86 18.85 -24.69
CA HIS A 695 23.97 18.35 -25.50
C HIS A 695 23.42 17.83 -26.82
N ASP A 696 23.69 18.50 -27.94
CA ASP A 696 23.30 18.01 -29.27
C ASP A 696 24.54 17.57 -30.03
N LYS A 697 24.68 16.25 -30.24
CA LYS A 697 25.82 15.63 -30.92
C LYS A 697 27.17 16.16 -30.42
N ASN A 698 27.27 16.39 -29.12
CA ASN A 698 28.49 16.89 -28.49
C ASN A 698 28.70 16.35 -27.06
N TYR A 699 27.83 15.47 -26.58
CA TYR A 699 28.07 14.75 -25.32
C TYR A 699 29.13 13.67 -25.55
N GLU A 700 30.28 13.79 -24.89
CA GLU A 700 31.38 12.82 -24.95
C GLU A 700 31.69 12.31 -23.53
N TYR A 701 31.65 10.99 -23.32
CA TYR A 701 32.04 10.37 -22.07
C TYR A 701 32.91 9.13 -22.33
N TYR A 702 34.22 9.28 -22.14
CA TYR A 702 35.22 8.26 -22.44
C TYR A 702 35.07 6.95 -21.64
N GLY A 703 34.31 6.97 -20.54
CA GLY A 703 34.02 5.78 -19.78
C GLY A 703 33.07 4.79 -20.48
N PHE A 704 32.32 5.21 -21.51
CA PHE A 704 31.40 4.33 -22.24
C PHE A 704 32.09 3.11 -22.89
N PRO A 705 31.35 2.00 -23.11
CA PRO A 705 31.92 0.78 -23.65
C PRO A 705 32.68 1.03 -24.95
N GLN A 706 33.98 0.76 -24.93
CA GLN A 706 34.83 0.94 -26.10
C GLN A 706 34.76 -0.30 -27.03
N ASN A 707 34.95 -0.08 -28.32
CA ASN A 707 34.93 -0.99 -29.46
C ASN A 707 33.56 -1.64 -29.66
N SER A 708 32.50 -0.85 -29.52
CA SER A 708 31.13 -1.32 -29.66
C SER A 708 30.30 -0.33 -30.47
N ARG A 709 29.20 -0.82 -31.06
CA ARG A 709 28.25 -0.04 -31.86
C ARG A 709 26.91 -0.03 -31.14
N TRP A 710 26.26 1.12 -31.05
CA TRP A 710 24.94 1.25 -30.41
C TRP A 710 23.92 1.96 -31.30
N GLU A 711 22.64 1.62 -31.11
CA GLU A 711 21.48 2.25 -31.75
C GLU A 711 20.49 2.76 -30.70
N GLU A 712 19.92 3.96 -30.90
CA GLU A 712 18.85 4.48 -30.04
C GLU A 712 17.53 3.78 -30.36
N ILE A 713 16.97 3.10 -29.35
CA ILE A 713 15.70 2.37 -29.47
C ILE A 713 14.58 3.03 -28.66
N PHE A 714 14.91 3.93 -27.75
CA PHE A 714 13.94 4.69 -26.97
C PHE A 714 14.53 6.00 -26.45
N ASN A 715 13.75 7.08 -26.47
CA ASN A 715 14.16 8.39 -26.01
C ASN A 715 12.94 9.18 -25.49
N SER A 716 12.96 9.55 -24.21
CA SER A 716 11.87 10.29 -23.55
C SER A 716 11.66 11.71 -24.08
N ASP A 717 12.65 12.27 -24.78
CA ASP A 717 12.59 13.58 -25.43
C ASP A 717 11.99 13.54 -26.84
N ASN A 718 11.57 12.37 -27.33
CA ASN A 718 10.87 12.29 -28.60
C ASN A 718 9.62 13.20 -28.60
N SER A 719 9.36 13.89 -29.71
CA SER A 719 8.21 14.80 -29.86
C SER A 719 6.86 14.09 -29.74
N LEU A 720 6.81 12.77 -30.02
CA LEU A 720 5.65 11.92 -29.75
C LEU A 720 5.25 11.87 -28.27
N TYR A 721 6.20 12.17 -27.37
CA TYR A 721 6.02 12.21 -25.92
C TYR A 721 6.07 13.66 -25.39
N GLY A 722 5.93 14.66 -26.25
CA GLY A 722 5.99 16.07 -25.87
C GLY A 722 7.39 16.60 -25.54
N GLY A 723 8.45 15.87 -25.91
CA GLY A 723 9.83 16.36 -25.78
C GLY A 723 10.24 17.29 -26.92
N SER A 724 11.46 17.82 -26.86
CA SER A 724 11.99 18.74 -27.87
C SER A 724 12.37 18.08 -29.21
N GLY A 725 12.42 16.74 -29.26
CA GLY A 725 12.68 15.99 -30.48
C GLY A 725 14.15 15.75 -30.78
N TYR A 726 15.06 16.01 -29.82
CA TYR A 726 16.45 15.61 -29.99
C TYR A 726 16.53 14.09 -30.07
N SER A 727 17.24 13.59 -31.09
CA SER A 727 17.31 12.16 -31.34
C SER A 727 18.69 11.76 -31.82
N ASN A 728 19.05 10.52 -31.46
CA ASN A 728 20.19 9.81 -31.98
C ASN A 728 19.79 8.88 -33.14
N ALA A 729 18.62 9.06 -33.76
CA ALA A 729 18.20 8.30 -34.94
C ALA A 729 18.85 8.84 -36.23
N GLY A 730 19.04 7.96 -37.24
CA GLY A 730 19.56 8.35 -38.56
C GLY A 730 21.06 8.68 -38.64
N ARG A 731 21.80 8.52 -37.54
CA ARG A 731 23.27 8.60 -37.48
C ARG A 731 23.92 7.26 -37.85
N LYS A 732 25.20 7.29 -38.24
CA LYS A 732 26.06 6.10 -38.18
C LYS A 732 26.13 5.61 -36.73
N ASP A 733 26.24 4.29 -36.55
CA ASP A 733 26.29 3.64 -35.23
C ASP A 733 27.14 4.41 -34.22
N ILE A 734 26.69 4.46 -32.97
CA ILE A 734 27.46 5.09 -31.88
C ILE A 734 28.64 4.18 -31.58
N ASP A 735 29.84 4.59 -31.99
CA ASP A 735 31.09 3.84 -31.78
C ASP A 735 32.17 4.69 -31.12
N ASN A 736 33.36 4.11 -30.91
CA ASN A 736 34.51 4.80 -30.30
C ASN A 736 34.94 6.08 -30.97
N PHE A 737 34.69 6.19 -32.28
CA PHE A 737 35.08 7.32 -33.10
C PHE A 737 33.91 8.31 -33.28
N ASN A 738 32.69 7.94 -32.86
CA ASN A 738 31.45 8.70 -32.98
C ASN A 738 30.59 8.63 -31.69
N GLN A 739 31.20 8.89 -30.53
CA GLN A 739 30.52 8.84 -29.21
C GLN A 739 29.62 10.04 -28.90
N ARG A 740 29.58 11.04 -29.78
CA ARG A 740 28.82 12.28 -29.59
C ARG A 740 27.32 12.00 -29.52
N LEU A 741 26.77 11.94 -28.31
CA LEU A 741 25.33 11.75 -28.10
C LEU A 741 24.61 13.09 -28.15
N SER A 742 23.36 13.04 -28.63
CA SER A 742 22.36 14.03 -28.29
C SER A 742 21.68 13.58 -26.99
N LEU A 743 21.76 14.41 -25.96
CA LEU A 743 21.25 14.19 -24.62
C LEU A 743 20.45 15.44 -24.21
N ALA A 744 19.12 15.35 -24.28
CA ALA A 744 18.24 16.40 -23.77
C ALA A 744 18.31 16.45 -22.23
N PRO A 745 18.12 17.61 -21.58
CA PRO A 745 18.13 17.72 -20.13
C PRO A 745 16.97 16.91 -19.52
N ASN A 746 17.17 16.39 -18.31
CA ASN A 746 16.16 15.63 -17.58
C ASN A 746 15.53 14.49 -18.41
N SER A 747 16.35 13.75 -19.18
CA SER A 747 15.88 12.77 -20.16
C SER A 747 16.33 11.34 -19.87
N PHE A 748 15.59 10.39 -20.43
CA PHE A 748 15.80 8.96 -20.31
C PHE A 748 15.92 8.34 -21.70
N LEU A 749 17.01 7.60 -21.94
CA LEU A 749 17.31 6.98 -23.24
C LEU A 749 17.69 5.51 -23.06
N ILE A 750 17.37 4.69 -24.06
CA ILE A 750 17.83 3.30 -24.14
C ILE A 750 18.53 3.09 -25.47
N LEU A 751 19.77 2.59 -25.40
CA LEU A 751 20.54 2.19 -26.56
C LEU A 751 20.70 0.66 -26.58
N LYS A 752 20.60 0.05 -27.76
CA LYS A 752 20.86 -1.38 -27.98
C LYS A 752 22.20 -1.56 -28.67
N LYS A 753 22.95 -2.59 -28.30
CA LYS A 753 24.19 -2.95 -28.99
C LYS A 753 23.90 -3.54 -30.36
N VAL A 754 24.62 -3.06 -31.37
CA VAL A 754 24.63 -3.56 -32.73
C VAL A 754 25.82 -4.51 -32.87
N ASN A 755 25.55 -5.75 -33.29
CA ASN A 755 26.58 -6.78 -33.50
C ASN A 755 27.42 -6.53 -34.75
#